data_AF-A0A962UGG1-F1
#
_entry.id   AF-A0A962UGG1-F1
#
_cell.length_a   1.000
_cell.length_b   1.000
_cell.length_c   1.000
_cell.angle_alpha   90.00
_cell.angle_beta   90.00
_cell.angle_gamma   90.00
#
_symmetry.space_group_name_H-M   'P 1'
#
loop_
_entity.id
_entity.type
_entity.pdbx_description
1 polymer ?
#
loop_
_entity_poly.entity_id
_entity_poly.type
_entity_poly.pdbx_seq_one_letter_code
_entity_poly.pdbx_strand_id
1 'polypeptide(L)'
;DSEQAARERQKKKEEEAASAEEISTLKQGLDEALSVLKRAKLGGKTGRTQYLYQLPWYIIIGPPGSGKTTALINSGLRFPLGAGKVRGVGGTRNCDWWFTDEAVLLDTAGRYTTQDSHEEVDRAAWRGFLDLLKKHRRRRPINGAFIAISLADLMQQSEEERSAQALAIKQRVQELHEHFGIRFPIYVQFTKADLIAGFIEFFGDMGLEERAQVWGLTFPLDNPGNPEGVVEQFTAEFELLEQRLNDRLVQRLQEERDPQRRDLIYTLPQQFASLKQVADRFLKEAFRPSRYEERVLLRGVYFTSGTQEGTPIDRLMSSLATTFGLHRQTLSTFSGKGRSYFITRLLREVIFPEAEIAGANLKVERWRGWIQRGAYATALLVTVIAALLWLTSYARNEIYVRAVEKQRLEVERQIQALSPDQTDPAAALSLLTAARAIPGGYDDRNAGTPWLMGFGLYQGDKLGGEALAIYQRLLQQAFLPRIVLRLEERLRQNTDNTGALYDTLKAYLMLDDAEHFDAKTVKDWMEQEWQANPPRGFTREQREQLSAHLDALLEQAPLQSPIALDSALIQRSRNLLNQVPLSQRIYERLKQRQRSAGTPPDIGLTLAAGPDTPRVFNRGSGQALNSGVPGLYTYKGYYQFFLDENPKLVAHLADESWILGQTLQISSDPADRQRIAEGVCRLYLGDYLKQWQDLLGDVKIKAFNDPQEALDILQVLSGPASPLRTLIETVARETALDQPPAPPETGKPAADRSLTDKIAGILGKSDATAADPLLQPCAIDPRLTGFDAQYRREIDGVGGTIPPFDKTLSALNDLYGHMNAIARARESSPDGAVPQNLKDQFSAVVNQLQVDAARKPPPFNLLLDKLARDSADIVRSLRDRLNAQWKAAQVAPFF
;
A
#
# COMPACT_ATOMS: atom_id res chain seq x y z
N ASP A 1 -72.06 -12.62 10.27
CA ASP A 1 -71.01 -11.79 9.66
C ASP A 1 -69.58 -12.26 9.94
N SER A 2 -69.12 -12.34 11.20
CA SER A 2 -67.73 -12.75 11.52
C SER A 2 -67.40 -14.21 11.14
N GLU A 3 -68.36 -15.13 11.30
CA GLU A 3 -68.19 -16.54 10.97
C GLU A 3 -68.21 -16.81 9.46
N GLN A 4 -68.99 -16.04 8.69
CA GLN A 4 -68.98 -16.07 7.22
C GLN A 4 -67.66 -15.54 6.67
N ALA A 5 -67.16 -14.43 7.20
CA ALA A 5 -65.86 -13.88 6.78
C ALA A 5 -64.68 -14.82 7.10
N ALA A 6 -64.75 -15.59 8.19
CA ALA A 6 -63.75 -16.61 8.51
C ALA A 6 -63.82 -17.81 7.55
N ARG A 7 -65.02 -18.29 7.21
CA ARG A 7 -65.23 -19.37 6.23
C ARG A 7 -64.80 -18.96 4.82
N GLU A 8 -65.08 -17.72 4.40
CA GLU A 8 -64.63 -17.19 3.11
C GLU A 8 -63.10 -17.07 3.03
N ARG A 9 -62.44 -16.61 4.11
CA ARG A 9 -60.97 -16.55 4.17
C ARG A 9 -60.33 -17.94 4.14
N GLN A 10 -60.96 -18.93 4.78
CA GLN A 10 -60.46 -20.30 4.78
C GLN A 10 -60.64 -20.95 3.40
N LYS A 11 -61.80 -20.78 2.77
CA LYS A 11 -62.08 -21.23 1.40
C LYS A 11 -61.08 -20.64 0.39
N LYS A 12 -60.81 -19.33 0.48
CA LYS A 12 -59.83 -18.66 -0.38
C LYS A 12 -58.40 -19.20 -0.20
N LYS A 13 -57.99 -19.51 1.04
CA LYS A 13 -56.68 -20.12 1.31
C LYS A 13 -56.58 -21.55 0.75
N GLU A 14 -57.66 -22.33 0.83
CA GLU A 14 -57.73 -23.66 0.25
C GLU A 14 -57.66 -23.60 -1.29
N GLU A 15 -58.35 -22.64 -1.92
CA GLU A 15 -58.29 -22.38 -3.37
C GLU A 15 -56.90 -21.90 -3.82
N GLU A 16 -56.26 -20.99 -3.08
CA GLU A 16 -54.89 -20.53 -3.36
C GLU A 16 -53.87 -21.68 -3.24
N ALA A 17 -53.98 -22.52 -2.22
CA ALA A 17 -53.11 -23.69 -2.03
C ALA A 17 -53.27 -24.71 -3.16
N ALA A 18 -54.51 -25.02 -3.55
CA ALA A 18 -54.80 -25.91 -4.67
C ALA A 18 -54.25 -25.35 -6.00
N SER A 19 -54.39 -24.04 -6.24
CA SER A 19 -53.84 -23.41 -7.45
C SER A 19 -52.31 -23.47 -7.50
N ALA A 20 -51.63 -23.29 -6.37
CA ALA A 20 -50.18 -23.36 -6.27
C ALA A 20 -49.66 -24.79 -6.52
N GLU A 21 -50.36 -25.81 -6.02
CA GLU A 21 -50.06 -27.22 -6.27
C GLU A 21 -50.19 -27.55 -7.76
N GLU A 22 -51.25 -27.10 -8.43
CA GLU A 22 -51.41 -27.29 -9.88
C GLU A 22 -50.30 -26.62 -10.69
N ILE A 23 -49.95 -25.36 -10.37
CA ILE A 23 -48.86 -24.64 -11.04
C ILE A 23 -47.53 -25.35 -10.82
N SER A 24 -47.29 -25.91 -9.63
CA SER A 24 -46.06 -26.65 -9.34
C SER A 24 -45.94 -27.91 -10.20
N THR A 25 -47.05 -28.64 -10.39
CA THR A 25 -47.13 -29.82 -11.24
C THR A 25 -46.88 -29.46 -12.71
N LEU A 26 -47.48 -28.36 -13.18
CA LEU A 26 -47.27 -27.82 -14.53
C LEU A 26 -45.82 -27.38 -14.76
N LYS A 27 -45.19 -26.76 -13.76
CA LYS A 27 -43.78 -26.36 -13.79
C LYS A 27 -42.87 -27.58 -13.86
N GLN A 28 -43.12 -28.62 -13.06
CA GLN A 28 -42.36 -29.86 -13.13
C GLN A 28 -42.46 -30.49 -14.52
N GLY A 29 -43.67 -30.58 -15.08
CA GLY A 29 -43.88 -31.08 -16.43
C GLY A 29 -43.13 -30.27 -17.49
N LEU A 30 -43.10 -28.93 -17.36
CA LEU A 30 -42.32 -28.06 -18.22
C LEU A 30 -40.80 -28.29 -18.08
N ASP A 31 -40.29 -28.41 -16.86
CA ASP A 31 -38.85 -28.63 -16.61
C ASP A 31 -38.38 -29.99 -17.19
N GLU A 32 -39.21 -31.03 -17.03
CA GLU A 32 -38.99 -32.34 -17.65
C GLU A 32 -38.98 -32.23 -19.18
N ALA A 33 -39.99 -31.57 -19.76
CA ALA A 33 -40.10 -31.24 -21.18
C ALA A 33 -38.85 -30.52 -21.73
N LEU A 34 -38.39 -29.47 -21.04
CA LEU A 34 -37.20 -28.72 -21.41
C LEU A 34 -35.93 -29.57 -21.34
N SER A 35 -35.87 -30.51 -20.39
CA SER A 35 -34.76 -31.45 -20.27
C SER A 35 -34.70 -32.45 -21.44
N VAL A 36 -35.86 -32.86 -21.97
CA VAL A 36 -35.96 -33.71 -23.17
C VAL A 36 -35.46 -32.95 -24.40
N LEU A 37 -35.94 -31.72 -24.62
CA LEU A 37 -35.49 -30.88 -25.74
C LEU A 37 -33.99 -30.58 -25.69
N LYS A 38 -33.43 -30.34 -24.50
CA LYS A 38 -31.99 -30.12 -24.32
C LYS A 38 -31.16 -31.38 -24.65
N ARG A 39 -31.69 -32.58 -24.35
CA ARG A 39 -31.03 -33.86 -24.61
C ARG A 39 -31.17 -34.32 -26.06
N ALA A 40 -32.27 -33.97 -26.73
CA ALA A 40 -32.62 -34.43 -28.07
C ALA A 40 -31.64 -34.03 -29.18
N LYS A 41 -30.60 -33.20 -28.91
CA LYS A 41 -29.55 -32.76 -29.87
C LYS A 41 -30.09 -32.53 -31.28
N LEU A 42 -31.19 -31.79 -31.38
CA LEU A 42 -31.77 -31.33 -32.64
C LEU A 42 -30.68 -30.51 -33.37
N GLY A 43 -30.14 -31.05 -34.45
CA GLY A 43 -28.90 -30.60 -35.08
C GLY A 43 -28.86 -29.08 -35.31
N GLY A 44 -27.96 -28.39 -34.62
CA GLY A 44 -27.78 -26.94 -34.71
C GLY A 44 -26.66 -26.45 -33.82
N LYS A 45 -25.97 -25.37 -34.24
CA LYS A 45 -24.79 -24.81 -33.55
C LYS A 45 -25.12 -24.40 -32.12
N THR A 46 -24.15 -24.64 -31.24
CA THR A 46 -24.18 -24.55 -29.77
C THR A 46 -24.52 -23.14 -29.24
N GLY A 47 -25.77 -22.95 -28.84
CA GLY A 47 -26.21 -21.85 -27.98
C GLY A 47 -27.16 -22.34 -26.89
N ARG A 48 -26.96 -21.93 -25.63
CA ARG A 48 -27.70 -22.39 -24.44
C ARG A 48 -29.23 -22.17 -24.47
N THR A 49 -29.77 -21.44 -25.45
CA THR A 49 -31.21 -21.10 -25.56
C THR A 49 -31.80 -21.31 -26.95
N GLN A 50 -30.98 -21.69 -27.95
CA GLN A 50 -31.45 -21.80 -29.33
C GLN A 50 -32.30 -23.05 -29.55
N TYR A 51 -32.06 -24.11 -28.77
CA TYR A 51 -32.82 -25.36 -28.82
C TYR A 51 -34.31 -25.20 -28.54
N LEU A 52 -34.69 -24.16 -27.80
CA LEU A 52 -36.10 -23.84 -27.54
C LEU A 52 -36.80 -23.53 -28.85
N TYR A 53 -36.22 -22.69 -29.71
CA TYR A 53 -36.88 -22.19 -30.92
C TYR A 53 -36.67 -23.04 -32.17
N GLN A 54 -36.08 -24.24 -32.04
CA GLN A 54 -35.86 -25.15 -33.17
C GLN A 54 -37.13 -25.88 -33.61
N LEU A 55 -38.02 -26.21 -32.67
CA LEU A 55 -39.33 -26.80 -32.95
C LEU A 55 -40.45 -25.80 -32.62
N PRO A 56 -41.48 -25.69 -33.47
CA PRO A 56 -42.66 -24.88 -33.20
C PRO A 56 -43.54 -25.49 -32.11
N TRP A 57 -44.14 -24.63 -31.28
CA TRP A 57 -44.99 -25.03 -30.15
C TRP A 57 -46.45 -24.68 -30.43
N TYR A 58 -47.34 -25.66 -30.39
CA TYR A 58 -48.77 -25.44 -30.61
C TYR A 58 -49.60 -25.86 -29.42
N ILE A 59 -50.54 -25.02 -29.03
CA ILE A 59 -51.48 -25.31 -27.94
C ILE A 59 -52.79 -25.84 -28.49
N ILE A 60 -53.38 -26.86 -27.87
CA ILE A 60 -54.69 -27.40 -28.25
C ILE A 60 -55.70 -27.08 -27.17
N ILE A 61 -56.78 -26.39 -27.56
CA ILE A 61 -57.87 -25.93 -26.68
C ILE A 61 -59.19 -26.50 -27.21
N GLY A 62 -60.12 -26.78 -26.31
CA GLY A 62 -61.44 -27.29 -26.67
C GLY A 62 -62.12 -27.92 -25.46
N PRO A 63 -63.46 -28.03 -25.46
CA PRO A 63 -64.20 -28.61 -24.34
C PRO A 63 -63.77 -30.05 -23.98
N PRO A 64 -64.11 -30.52 -22.76
CA PRO A 64 -63.95 -31.94 -22.41
C PRO A 64 -64.61 -32.85 -23.46
N GLY A 65 -63.98 -33.97 -23.79
CA GLY A 65 -64.56 -34.92 -24.76
C GLY A 65 -64.48 -34.51 -26.23
N SER A 66 -63.91 -33.34 -26.59
CA SER A 66 -63.77 -32.89 -27.98
C SER A 66 -62.72 -33.63 -28.83
N GLY A 67 -62.19 -34.76 -28.36
CA GLY A 67 -61.28 -35.59 -29.15
C GLY A 67 -59.84 -35.07 -29.30
N LYS A 68 -59.40 -34.05 -28.55
CA LYS A 68 -58.02 -33.48 -28.60
C LYS A 68 -56.91 -34.53 -28.54
N THR A 69 -56.84 -35.24 -27.42
CA THR A 69 -55.82 -36.28 -27.17
C THR A 69 -55.93 -37.42 -28.18
N THR A 70 -57.16 -37.80 -28.55
CA THR A 70 -57.43 -38.87 -29.52
C THR A 70 -56.96 -38.51 -30.93
N ALA A 71 -57.18 -37.27 -31.37
CA ALA A 71 -56.70 -36.76 -32.64
C ALA A 71 -55.16 -36.72 -32.68
N LEU A 72 -54.52 -36.35 -31.56
CA LEU A 72 -53.06 -36.39 -31.43
C LEU A 72 -52.47 -37.79 -31.51
N ILE A 73 -53.00 -38.74 -30.74
CA ILE A 73 -52.50 -40.13 -30.71
C ILE A 73 -52.60 -40.76 -32.10
N ASN A 74 -53.70 -40.51 -32.81
CA ASN A 74 -53.97 -41.10 -34.13
C ASN A 74 -53.59 -40.18 -35.30
N SER A 75 -52.80 -39.14 -35.05
CA SER A 75 -52.35 -38.17 -36.06
C SER A 75 -51.34 -38.73 -37.06
N GLY A 76 -50.68 -39.85 -36.75
CA GLY A 76 -49.60 -40.39 -37.58
C GLY A 76 -48.28 -39.64 -37.47
N LEU A 77 -48.14 -38.75 -36.49
CA LEU A 77 -46.87 -38.08 -36.17
C LEU A 77 -45.84 -39.06 -35.59
N ARG A 78 -44.56 -38.80 -35.87
CA ARG A 78 -43.45 -39.61 -35.36
C ARG A 78 -42.99 -39.07 -34.01
N PHE A 79 -42.94 -39.94 -33.01
CA PHE A 79 -42.49 -39.65 -31.66
C PHE A 79 -41.13 -40.34 -31.44
N PRO A 80 -40.06 -39.60 -31.12
CA PRO A 80 -38.75 -40.19 -30.88
C PRO A 80 -38.77 -41.21 -29.73
N LEU A 81 -38.02 -42.32 -29.88
CA LEU A 81 -37.90 -43.36 -28.84
C LEU A 81 -37.35 -42.74 -27.54
N GLY A 82 -38.13 -42.85 -26.45
CA GLY A 82 -37.78 -42.27 -25.14
C GLY A 82 -38.21 -40.81 -24.92
N ALA A 83 -38.82 -40.15 -25.92
CA ALA A 83 -39.42 -38.81 -25.81
C ALA A 83 -40.96 -38.82 -25.86
N GLY A 84 -41.57 -40.01 -25.87
CA GLY A 84 -43.03 -40.19 -25.88
C GLY A 84 -43.71 -39.74 -24.58
N LYS A 85 -45.01 -39.42 -24.69
CA LYS A 85 -45.93 -38.86 -23.69
C LYS A 85 -45.36 -38.80 -22.26
N VAL A 86 -44.97 -37.61 -21.80
CA VAL A 86 -44.70 -37.34 -20.37
C VAL A 86 -46.06 -37.33 -19.67
N ARG A 87 -46.42 -38.45 -19.03
CA ARG A 87 -47.80 -38.80 -18.66
C ARG A 87 -48.18 -38.28 -17.27
N GLY A 88 -49.29 -37.56 -17.19
CA GLY A 88 -50.23 -37.72 -16.07
C GLY A 88 -51.08 -38.98 -16.28
N VAL A 89 -51.17 -39.87 -15.29
CA VAL A 89 -51.92 -41.14 -15.40
C VAL A 89 -53.42 -40.89 -15.19
N GLY A 90 -54.23 -41.11 -16.23
CA GLY A 90 -55.70 -41.00 -16.21
C GLY A 90 -56.24 -39.64 -16.63
N GLY A 91 -56.83 -39.54 -17.83
CA GLY A 91 -57.32 -38.29 -18.44
C GLY A 91 -56.23 -37.21 -18.59
N THR A 92 -56.42 -36.22 -19.47
CA THR A 92 -55.55 -35.03 -19.45
C THR A 92 -55.97 -34.17 -18.27
N ARG A 93 -55.42 -34.43 -17.07
CA ARG A 93 -55.79 -33.66 -15.87
C ARG A 93 -55.23 -32.24 -15.94
N ASN A 94 -53.98 -31.98 -16.35
CA ASN A 94 -53.47 -30.60 -16.40
C ASN A 94 -53.08 -30.23 -17.83
N CYS A 95 -51.84 -30.54 -18.23
CA CYS A 95 -51.36 -30.33 -19.59
C CYS A 95 -50.37 -31.45 -19.93
N ASP A 96 -50.59 -32.12 -21.06
CA ASP A 96 -49.68 -33.17 -21.56
C ASP A 96 -48.77 -32.58 -22.64
N TRP A 97 -47.47 -32.90 -22.55
CA TRP A 97 -46.44 -32.45 -23.48
C TRP A 97 -46.12 -33.54 -24.49
N TRP A 98 -46.34 -33.25 -25.77
CA TRP A 98 -46.11 -34.19 -26.87
C TRP A 98 -44.95 -33.70 -27.75
N PHE A 99 -43.86 -34.47 -27.76
CA PHE A 99 -42.66 -34.18 -28.57
C PHE A 99 -42.67 -35.02 -29.84
N THR A 100 -42.72 -34.35 -30.98
CA THR A 100 -42.59 -34.99 -32.30
C THR A 100 -41.33 -34.51 -33.00
N ASP A 101 -40.97 -35.15 -34.11
CA ASP A 101 -39.83 -34.72 -34.93
C ASP A 101 -40.02 -33.30 -35.51
N GLU A 102 -41.26 -32.81 -35.59
CA GLU A 102 -41.62 -31.60 -36.33
C GLU A 102 -42.19 -30.48 -35.46
N ALA A 103 -42.78 -30.79 -34.30
CA ALA A 103 -43.41 -29.82 -33.40
C ALA A 103 -43.52 -30.32 -31.95
N VAL A 104 -43.72 -29.38 -31.02
CA VAL A 104 -44.15 -29.65 -29.64
C VAL A 104 -45.63 -29.28 -29.51
N LEU A 105 -46.45 -30.23 -29.09
CA LEU A 105 -47.89 -30.05 -28.95
C LEU A 105 -48.27 -30.06 -27.47
N LEU A 106 -48.95 -29.01 -27.03
CA LEU A 106 -49.41 -28.83 -25.66
C LEU A 106 -50.90 -29.17 -25.62
N ASP A 107 -51.21 -30.38 -25.15
CA ASP A 107 -52.59 -30.85 -25.01
C ASP A 107 -53.15 -30.41 -23.66
N THR A 108 -54.09 -29.47 -23.68
CA THR A 108 -54.64 -28.87 -22.45
C THR A 108 -55.88 -29.62 -21.96
N ALA A 109 -56.06 -29.68 -20.64
CA ALA A 109 -57.27 -30.24 -20.04
C ALA A 109 -58.53 -29.49 -20.51
N GLY A 110 -59.61 -30.22 -20.78
CA GLY A 110 -60.86 -29.62 -21.27
C GLY A 110 -61.47 -28.58 -20.32
N ARG A 111 -61.23 -28.70 -19.01
CA ARG A 111 -61.71 -27.75 -17.99
C ARG A 111 -61.08 -26.35 -18.11
N TYR A 112 -59.92 -26.24 -18.75
CA TYR A 112 -59.36 -24.93 -19.10
C TYR A 112 -60.15 -24.26 -20.23
N THR A 113 -61.11 -24.94 -20.85
CA THR A 113 -62.03 -24.35 -21.86
C THR A 113 -63.43 -24.10 -21.27
N THR A 114 -64.05 -25.08 -20.59
CA THR A 114 -65.38 -24.95 -19.96
C THR A 114 -65.22 -24.92 -18.43
N GLN A 115 -65.59 -23.82 -17.78
CA GLN A 115 -65.27 -23.53 -16.37
C GLN A 115 -66.34 -24.09 -15.40
N ASP A 116 -66.63 -25.38 -15.48
CA ASP A 116 -67.88 -25.92 -14.93
C ASP A 116 -67.80 -26.35 -13.45
N SER A 117 -66.62 -26.39 -12.81
CA SER A 117 -66.49 -26.97 -11.45
C SER A 117 -65.60 -26.22 -10.43
N HIS A 118 -64.54 -25.49 -10.83
CA HIS A 118 -63.71 -24.68 -9.91
C HIS A 118 -63.07 -23.46 -10.61
N GLU A 119 -63.89 -22.47 -10.98
CA GLU A 119 -63.50 -21.35 -11.88
C GLU A 119 -62.25 -20.56 -11.44
N GLU A 120 -62.11 -20.22 -10.16
CA GLU A 120 -60.98 -19.41 -9.68
C GLU A 120 -59.64 -20.17 -9.68
N VAL A 121 -59.65 -21.42 -9.22
CA VAL A 121 -58.46 -22.30 -9.17
C VAL A 121 -57.98 -22.61 -10.58
N ASP A 122 -58.89 -22.98 -11.48
CA ASP A 122 -58.57 -23.30 -12.88
C ASP A 122 -58.04 -22.07 -13.64
N ARG A 123 -58.59 -20.88 -13.39
CA ARG A 123 -58.12 -19.62 -14.00
C ARG A 123 -56.70 -19.28 -13.52
N ALA A 124 -56.42 -19.45 -12.23
CA ALA A 124 -55.09 -19.20 -11.67
C ALA A 124 -54.05 -20.20 -12.21
N ALA A 125 -54.38 -21.49 -12.26
CA ALA A 125 -53.52 -22.54 -12.81
C ALA A 125 -53.21 -22.30 -14.30
N TRP A 126 -54.23 -21.93 -15.09
CA TRP A 126 -54.09 -21.56 -16.50
C TRP A 126 -53.15 -20.36 -16.69
N ARG A 127 -53.38 -19.26 -15.98
CA ARG A 127 -52.49 -18.07 -16.06
C ARG A 127 -51.05 -18.39 -15.66
N GLY A 128 -50.86 -19.16 -14.59
CA GLY A 128 -49.54 -19.61 -14.16
C GLY A 128 -48.83 -20.45 -15.22
N PHE A 129 -49.55 -21.31 -15.93
CA PHE A 129 -49.02 -22.05 -17.09
C PHE A 129 -48.58 -21.12 -18.23
N LEU A 130 -49.40 -20.13 -18.59
CA LEU A 130 -49.03 -19.16 -19.63
C LEU A 130 -47.80 -18.33 -19.23
N ASP A 131 -47.67 -17.95 -17.95
CA ASP A 131 -46.48 -17.28 -17.42
C ASP A 131 -45.22 -18.13 -17.53
N LEU A 132 -45.32 -19.43 -17.26
CA LEU A 132 -44.21 -20.36 -17.44
C LEU A 132 -43.76 -20.41 -18.91
N LEU A 133 -44.71 -20.51 -19.86
CA LEU A 133 -44.40 -20.45 -21.30
C LEU A 133 -43.71 -19.15 -21.69
N LYS A 134 -44.25 -18.00 -21.25
CA LYS A 134 -43.69 -16.68 -21.54
C LYS A 134 -42.30 -16.48 -20.93
N LYS A 135 -42.07 -17.02 -19.72
CA LYS A 135 -40.77 -16.95 -19.03
C LYS A 135 -39.68 -17.70 -19.77
N HIS A 136 -39.96 -18.92 -20.24
CA HIS A 136 -38.98 -19.78 -20.91
C HIS A 136 -38.86 -19.49 -22.41
N ARG A 137 -39.94 -19.09 -23.09
CA ARG A 137 -39.98 -18.78 -24.53
C ARG A 137 -40.36 -17.32 -24.84
N ARG A 138 -39.73 -16.35 -24.17
CA ARG A 138 -40.02 -14.89 -24.26
C ARG A 138 -40.25 -14.31 -25.66
N ARG A 139 -39.54 -14.77 -26.70
CA ARG A 139 -39.64 -14.26 -28.07
C ARG A 139 -40.91 -14.70 -28.81
N ARG A 140 -41.25 -15.99 -28.70
CA ARG A 140 -42.38 -16.68 -29.36
C ARG A 140 -42.88 -17.79 -28.41
N PRO A 141 -43.77 -17.49 -27.45
CA PRO A 141 -44.27 -18.47 -26.50
C PRO A 141 -44.91 -19.69 -27.17
N ILE A 142 -45.74 -19.44 -28.18
CA ILE A 142 -46.34 -20.44 -29.07
C ILE A 142 -46.26 -19.98 -30.54
N ASN A 143 -46.44 -20.92 -31.46
CA ASN A 143 -46.43 -20.74 -32.91
C ASN A 143 -47.83 -20.85 -33.54
N GLY A 144 -48.82 -21.37 -32.80
CA GLY A 144 -50.21 -21.43 -33.22
C GLY A 144 -51.09 -22.11 -32.18
N ALA A 145 -52.41 -22.05 -32.38
CA ALA A 145 -53.38 -22.71 -31.53
C ALA A 145 -54.36 -23.56 -32.34
N PHE A 146 -54.68 -24.73 -31.81
CA PHE A 146 -55.72 -25.62 -32.30
C PHE A 146 -56.98 -25.48 -31.47
N ILE A 147 -58.12 -25.39 -32.13
CA ILE A 147 -59.42 -25.33 -31.47
C ILE A 147 -60.21 -26.57 -31.89
N ALA A 148 -60.26 -27.56 -31.01
CA ALA A 148 -60.94 -28.83 -31.27
C ALA A 148 -62.39 -28.75 -30.80
N ILE A 149 -63.32 -28.87 -31.76
CA ILE A 149 -64.77 -28.85 -31.54
C ILE A 149 -65.33 -30.19 -31.99
N SER A 150 -66.14 -30.83 -31.16
CA SER A 150 -66.84 -32.07 -31.52
C SER A 150 -68.02 -31.75 -32.44
N LEU A 151 -68.06 -32.35 -33.63
CA LEU A 151 -69.23 -32.20 -34.51
C LEU A 151 -70.48 -32.83 -33.91
N ALA A 152 -70.34 -33.93 -33.18
CA ALA A 152 -71.44 -34.55 -32.47
C ALA A 152 -72.08 -33.59 -31.46
N ASP A 153 -71.25 -32.88 -30.68
CA ASP A 153 -71.73 -31.93 -29.67
C ASP A 153 -72.41 -30.75 -30.39
N LEU A 154 -71.78 -30.21 -31.44
CA LEU A 154 -72.33 -29.14 -32.26
C LEU A 154 -73.68 -29.49 -32.91
N MET A 155 -73.94 -30.77 -33.18
CA MET A 155 -75.21 -31.26 -33.73
C MET A 155 -76.29 -31.50 -32.67
N GLN A 156 -75.90 -31.91 -31.45
CA GLN A 156 -76.80 -32.28 -30.37
C GLN A 156 -77.17 -31.13 -29.44
N GLN A 157 -76.28 -30.16 -29.26
CA GLN A 157 -76.45 -29.02 -28.37
C GLN A 157 -77.58 -28.07 -28.80
N SER A 158 -78.17 -27.39 -27.82
CA SER A 158 -79.13 -26.30 -28.08
C SER A 158 -78.45 -25.08 -28.72
N GLU A 159 -79.22 -24.07 -29.15
CA GLU A 159 -78.63 -22.82 -29.64
C GLU A 159 -77.86 -22.07 -28.55
N GLU A 160 -78.40 -22.02 -27.34
CA GLU A 160 -77.80 -21.36 -26.18
C GLU A 160 -76.49 -22.04 -25.76
N GLU A 161 -76.45 -23.38 -25.73
CA GLU A 161 -75.25 -24.15 -25.41
C GLU A 161 -74.13 -23.91 -26.43
N ARG A 162 -74.48 -23.86 -27.73
CA ARG A 162 -73.51 -23.58 -28.80
C ARG A 162 -72.93 -22.17 -28.72
N SER A 163 -73.78 -21.17 -28.46
CA SER A 163 -73.34 -19.78 -28.30
C SER A 163 -72.45 -19.60 -27.05
N ALA A 164 -72.82 -20.22 -25.93
CA ALA A 164 -71.98 -20.23 -24.72
C ALA A 164 -70.59 -20.86 -24.98
N GLN A 165 -70.55 -21.96 -25.75
CA GLN A 165 -69.29 -22.60 -26.14
C GLN A 165 -68.45 -21.72 -27.08
N ALA A 166 -69.07 -21.05 -28.07
CA ALA A 166 -68.38 -20.12 -28.97
C ALA A 166 -67.77 -18.94 -28.21
N LEU A 167 -68.52 -18.36 -27.25
CA LEU A 167 -68.05 -17.29 -26.39
C LEU A 167 -66.89 -17.73 -25.49
N ALA A 168 -66.97 -18.92 -24.89
CA ALA A 168 -65.89 -19.46 -24.06
C ALA A 168 -64.59 -19.62 -24.86
N ILE A 169 -64.67 -20.15 -26.10
CA ILE A 169 -63.51 -20.25 -26.99
C ILE A 169 -62.95 -18.88 -27.31
N LYS A 170 -63.80 -17.91 -27.66
CA LYS A 170 -63.39 -16.54 -27.95
C LYS A 170 -62.62 -15.93 -26.78
N GLN A 171 -63.14 -16.05 -25.56
CA GLN A 171 -62.46 -15.58 -24.35
C GLN A 171 -61.09 -16.23 -24.16
N ARG A 172 -60.97 -17.56 -24.34
CA ARG A 172 -59.67 -18.25 -24.22
C ARG A 172 -58.65 -17.81 -25.26
N VAL A 173 -59.09 -17.58 -26.48
CA VAL A 173 -58.23 -17.06 -27.54
C VAL A 173 -57.73 -15.66 -27.19
N GLN A 174 -58.61 -14.78 -26.71
CA GLN A 174 -58.22 -13.43 -26.29
C GLN A 174 -57.25 -13.46 -25.11
N GLU A 175 -57.49 -14.29 -24.10
CA GLU A 175 -56.58 -14.48 -22.96
C GLU A 175 -55.16 -14.89 -23.42
N LEU A 176 -55.04 -15.82 -24.38
CA LEU A 176 -53.75 -16.20 -24.93
C LEU A 176 -53.05 -15.03 -25.65
N HIS A 177 -53.80 -14.25 -26.41
CA HIS A 177 -53.25 -13.15 -27.19
C HIS A 177 -52.74 -12.02 -26.29
N GLU A 178 -53.57 -11.58 -25.34
CA GLU A 178 -53.24 -10.56 -24.34
C GLU A 178 -52.04 -10.99 -23.48
N HIS A 179 -52.03 -12.25 -23.02
CA HIS A 179 -50.98 -12.72 -22.11
C HIS A 179 -49.63 -12.88 -22.80
N PHE A 180 -49.60 -13.46 -24.01
CA PHE A 180 -48.35 -13.63 -24.75
C PHE A 180 -47.87 -12.35 -25.47
N GLY A 181 -48.78 -11.45 -25.80
CA GLY A 181 -48.51 -10.20 -26.53
C GLY A 181 -47.96 -10.46 -27.93
N ILE A 182 -48.37 -11.57 -28.56
CA ILE A 182 -48.03 -11.95 -29.93
C ILE A 182 -49.27 -12.44 -30.67
N ARG A 183 -49.37 -12.14 -31.96
CA ARG A 183 -50.43 -12.64 -32.85
C ARG A 183 -49.96 -13.97 -33.46
N PHE A 184 -50.78 -15.01 -33.38
CA PHE A 184 -50.48 -16.36 -33.88
C PHE A 184 -51.68 -16.96 -34.63
N PRO A 185 -51.45 -17.85 -35.61
CA PRO A 185 -52.51 -18.48 -36.39
C PRO A 185 -53.35 -19.45 -35.55
N ILE A 186 -54.65 -19.45 -35.80
CA ILE A 186 -55.63 -20.33 -35.15
C ILE A 186 -56.24 -21.27 -36.18
N TYR A 187 -56.21 -22.57 -35.86
CA TYR A 187 -56.71 -23.63 -36.72
C TYR A 187 -57.87 -24.33 -36.02
N VAL A 188 -59.08 -24.21 -36.59
CA VAL A 188 -60.27 -24.86 -36.05
C VAL A 188 -60.37 -26.27 -36.62
N GLN A 189 -60.52 -27.25 -35.74
CA GLN A 189 -60.69 -28.65 -36.08
C GLN A 189 -62.06 -29.13 -35.59
N PHE A 190 -62.96 -29.35 -36.55
CA PHE A 190 -64.19 -30.09 -36.34
C PHE A 190 -63.86 -31.58 -36.29
N THR A 191 -63.74 -32.09 -35.07
CA THR A 191 -63.42 -33.47 -34.73
C THR A 191 -64.67 -34.35 -34.73
N LYS A 192 -64.46 -35.67 -34.70
CA LYS A 192 -65.51 -36.69 -34.70
C LYS A 192 -66.43 -36.62 -35.92
N ALA A 193 -65.86 -36.27 -37.09
CA ALA A 193 -66.62 -36.25 -38.35
C ALA A 193 -67.20 -37.63 -38.73
N ASP A 194 -66.61 -38.71 -38.21
CA ASP A 194 -67.10 -40.09 -38.33
C ASP A 194 -68.48 -40.34 -37.70
N LEU A 195 -68.91 -39.47 -36.78
CA LEU A 195 -70.24 -39.56 -36.18
C LEU A 195 -71.34 -38.96 -37.07
N ILE A 196 -71.00 -38.34 -38.20
CA ILE A 196 -71.99 -37.96 -39.22
C ILE A 196 -72.46 -39.24 -39.91
N ALA A 197 -73.77 -39.48 -39.94
CA ALA A 197 -74.35 -40.61 -40.65
C ALA A 197 -73.85 -40.67 -42.11
N GLY A 198 -73.31 -41.83 -42.51
CA GLY A 198 -72.77 -42.07 -43.85
C GLY A 198 -71.29 -41.74 -44.05
N PHE A 199 -70.60 -41.14 -43.08
CA PHE A 199 -69.19 -40.74 -43.24
C PHE A 199 -68.28 -41.95 -43.48
N ILE A 200 -68.42 -43.00 -42.65
CA ILE A 200 -67.56 -44.18 -42.70
C ILE A 200 -67.77 -44.96 -44.00
N GLU A 201 -69.01 -45.06 -44.46
CA GLU A 201 -69.37 -45.74 -45.71
C GLU A 201 -68.86 -44.96 -46.93
N PHE A 202 -69.02 -43.63 -46.93
CA PHE A 202 -68.61 -42.78 -48.04
C PHE A 202 -67.09 -42.73 -48.23
N PHE A 203 -66.32 -42.66 -47.14
CA PHE A 203 -64.85 -42.64 -47.18
C PHE A 203 -64.21 -44.02 -46.92
N GLY A 204 -65.01 -45.09 -46.91
CA GLY A 204 -64.56 -46.44 -46.59
C GLY A 204 -63.61 -47.06 -47.61
N ASP A 205 -63.64 -46.57 -48.85
CA ASP A 205 -62.78 -46.98 -49.97
C ASP A 205 -61.37 -46.39 -49.90
N MET A 206 -61.15 -45.35 -49.09
CA MET A 206 -59.87 -44.65 -49.06
C MET A 206 -58.72 -45.48 -48.44
N GLY A 207 -57.59 -45.49 -49.15
CA GLY A 207 -56.33 -46.06 -48.68
C GLY A 207 -55.69 -45.29 -47.50
N LEU A 208 -54.51 -45.72 -47.03
CA LEU A 208 -53.81 -45.02 -45.95
C LEU A 208 -53.40 -43.58 -46.36
N GLU A 209 -52.88 -43.41 -47.57
CA GLU A 209 -52.43 -42.10 -48.07
C GLU A 209 -53.58 -41.14 -48.34
N GLU A 210 -54.69 -41.64 -48.91
CA GLU A 210 -55.88 -40.84 -49.17
C GLU A 210 -56.56 -40.40 -47.87
N ARG A 211 -56.58 -41.26 -46.83
CA ARG A 211 -57.06 -40.86 -45.50
C ARG A 211 -56.17 -39.83 -44.82
N ALA A 212 -54.90 -39.75 -45.20
CA ALA A 212 -53.97 -38.76 -44.65
C ALA A 212 -54.17 -37.36 -45.24
N GLN A 213 -54.91 -37.21 -46.35
CA GLN A 213 -55.15 -35.93 -47.04
C GLN A 213 -55.83 -34.87 -46.16
N VAL A 214 -55.91 -33.63 -46.63
CA VAL A 214 -56.57 -32.55 -45.90
C VAL A 214 -58.02 -32.41 -46.36
N TRP A 215 -58.97 -32.36 -45.42
CA TRP A 215 -60.37 -32.05 -45.70
C TRP A 215 -60.82 -30.83 -44.90
N GLY A 216 -61.05 -29.72 -45.61
CA GLY A 216 -61.32 -28.43 -45.00
C GLY A 216 -60.89 -27.27 -45.90
N LEU A 217 -60.76 -26.09 -45.30
CA LEU A 217 -60.39 -24.85 -45.97
C LEU A 217 -59.31 -24.08 -45.20
N THR A 218 -58.45 -23.41 -45.94
CA THR A 218 -57.33 -22.61 -45.45
C THR A 218 -57.50 -21.20 -45.99
N PHE A 219 -57.74 -20.22 -45.14
CA PHE A 219 -58.05 -18.83 -45.56
C PHE A 219 -56.82 -18.14 -46.18
N PRO A 220 -56.94 -17.00 -46.89
CA PRO A 220 -55.78 -16.13 -47.08
C PRO A 220 -55.34 -15.50 -45.75
N LEU A 221 -54.13 -14.94 -45.70
CA LEU A 221 -53.71 -14.14 -44.53
C LEU A 221 -54.68 -12.97 -44.32
N ASP A 222 -55.12 -12.79 -43.08
CA ASP A 222 -56.11 -11.77 -42.70
C ASP A 222 -55.66 -10.36 -43.09
N ASN A 223 -56.49 -9.66 -43.86
CA ASN A 223 -56.27 -8.28 -44.25
C ASN A 223 -56.85 -7.33 -43.18
N PRO A 224 -56.03 -6.52 -42.48
CA PRO A 224 -56.51 -5.60 -41.46
C PRO A 224 -57.56 -4.60 -41.95
N GLY A 225 -57.59 -4.30 -43.25
CA GLY A 225 -58.56 -3.39 -43.87
C GLY A 225 -59.96 -3.97 -44.04
N ASN A 226 -60.17 -5.28 -43.91
CA ASN A 226 -61.50 -5.89 -43.99
C ASN A 226 -62.15 -5.90 -42.58
N PRO A 227 -63.23 -5.15 -42.31
CA PRO A 227 -63.85 -5.10 -40.98
C PRO A 227 -64.53 -6.41 -40.56
N GLU A 228 -65.01 -7.21 -41.52
CA GLU A 228 -65.76 -8.45 -41.26
C GLU A 228 -64.86 -9.66 -41.00
N GLY A 229 -63.57 -9.56 -41.33
CA GLY A 229 -62.60 -10.64 -41.17
C GLY A 229 -62.72 -11.74 -42.23
N VAL A 230 -61.83 -12.74 -42.14
CA VAL A 230 -61.79 -13.87 -43.09
C VAL A 230 -62.92 -14.88 -42.88
N VAL A 231 -63.58 -14.86 -41.72
CA VAL A 231 -64.64 -15.82 -41.36
C VAL A 231 -65.86 -15.75 -42.28
N GLU A 232 -66.16 -14.59 -42.88
CA GLU A 232 -67.25 -14.46 -43.85
C GLU A 232 -67.07 -15.32 -45.11
N GLN A 233 -65.83 -15.71 -45.43
CA GLN A 233 -65.55 -16.59 -46.58
C GLN A 233 -65.94 -18.06 -46.31
N PHE A 234 -66.21 -18.43 -45.06
CA PHE A 234 -66.51 -19.81 -44.66
C PHE A 234 -67.68 -20.42 -45.44
N THR A 235 -68.78 -19.67 -45.61
CA THR A 235 -69.99 -20.17 -46.28
C THR A 235 -69.70 -20.61 -47.72
N ALA A 236 -68.98 -19.80 -48.49
CA ALA A 236 -68.63 -20.11 -49.88
C ALA A 236 -67.64 -21.29 -49.98
N GLU A 237 -66.63 -21.33 -49.11
CA GLU A 237 -65.67 -22.44 -49.08
C GLU A 237 -66.31 -23.77 -48.64
N PHE A 238 -67.29 -23.72 -47.73
CA PHE A 238 -68.05 -24.89 -47.30
C PHE A 238 -68.89 -25.47 -48.45
N GLU A 239 -69.53 -24.62 -49.27
CA GLU A 239 -70.27 -25.06 -50.46
C GLU A 239 -69.37 -25.79 -51.46
N LEU A 240 -68.11 -25.39 -51.62
CA LEU A 240 -67.15 -26.10 -52.47
C LEU A 240 -66.81 -27.49 -51.91
N LEU A 241 -66.72 -27.64 -50.58
CA LEU A 241 -66.53 -28.96 -49.96
C LEU A 241 -67.76 -29.85 -50.16
N GLU A 242 -68.96 -29.30 -50.01
CA GLU A 242 -70.21 -29.99 -50.29
C GLU A 242 -70.30 -30.42 -51.77
N GLN A 243 -69.94 -29.55 -52.70
CA GLN A 243 -69.89 -29.86 -54.13
C GLN A 243 -68.95 -31.03 -54.41
N ARG A 244 -67.76 -31.07 -53.79
CA ARG A 244 -66.83 -32.21 -53.93
C ARG A 244 -67.41 -33.53 -53.42
N LEU A 245 -68.23 -33.51 -52.36
CA LEU A 245 -68.94 -34.71 -51.91
C LEU A 245 -69.98 -35.15 -52.94
N ASN A 246 -70.75 -34.21 -53.50
CA ASN A 246 -71.75 -34.49 -54.52
C ASN A 246 -71.13 -35.02 -55.82
N ASP A 247 -70.02 -34.45 -56.28
CA ASP A 247 -69.31 -34.89 -57.49
C ASP A 247 -68.80 -36.34 -57.36
N ARG A 248 -68.37 -36.73 -56.16
CA ARG A 248 -67.89 -38.10 -55.86
C ARG A 248 -69.03 -39.09 -55.60
N LEU A 249 -70.24 -38.62 -55.31
CA LEU A 249 -71.36 -39.44 -54.87
C LEU A 249 -71.73 -40.53 -55.87
N VAL A 250 -71.84 -40.18 -57.17
CA VAL A 250 -72.27 -41.10 -58.23
C VAL A 250 -71.32 -42.30 -58.31
N GLN A 251 -70.01 -42.06 -58.29
CA GLN A 251 -69.00 -43.11 -58.32
C GLN A 251 -69.11 -44.02 -57.08
N ARG A 252 -69.22 -43.44 -55.87
CA ARG A 252 -69.33 -44.23 -54.62
C ARG A 252 -70.59 -45.10 -54.58
N LEU A 253 -71.71 -44.60 -55.11
CA LEU A 253 -72.96 -45.36 -55.22
C LEU A 253 -72.89 -46.50 -56.24
N GLN A 254 -72.03 -46.41 -57.25
CA GLN A 254 -71.79 -47.46 -58.24
C GLN A 254 -70.86 -48.56 -57.69
N GLU A 255 -69.88 -48.20 -56.88
CA GLU A 255 -68.89 -49.12 -56.30
C GLU A 255 -69.45 -49.94 -55.12
N GLU A 256 -70.32 -49.35 -54.29
CA GLU A 256 -70.90 -50.04 -53.14
C GLU A 256 -72.07 -50.94 -53.56
N ARG A 257 -72.05 -52.21 -53.10
CA ARG A 257 -73.03 -53.23 -53.48
C ARG A 257 -74.11 -53.42 -52.42
N ASP A 258 -73.80 -53.13 -51.16
CA ASP A 258 -74.72 -53.26 -50.05
C ASP A 258 -75.78 -52.14 -50.08
N PRO A 259 -77.08 -52.45 -50.27
CA PRO A 259 -78.14 -51.44 -50.30
C PRO A 259 -78.21 -50.56 -49.05
N GLN A 260 -77.92 -51.10 -47.86
CA GLN A 260 -77.97 -50.32 -46.61
C GLN A 260 -76.83 -49.31 -46.55
N ARG A 261 -75.63 -49.69 -46.99
CA ARG A 261 -74.48 -48.78 -47.07
C ARG A 261 -74.62 -47.76 -48.19
N ARG A 262 -75.26 -48.13 -49.31
CA ARG A 262 -75.58 -47.18 -50.40
C ARG A 262 -76.52 -46.07 -49.94
N ASP A 263 -77.52 -46.39 -49.10
CA ASP A 263 -78.42 -45.39 -48.52
C ASP A 263 -77.66 -44.40 -47.61
N LEU A 264 -76.76 -44.92 -46.77
CA LEU A 264 -75.86 -44.10 -45.95
C LEU A 264 -74.90 -43.23 -46.78
N ILE A 265 -74.35 -43.76 -47.88
CA ILE A 265 -73.50 -43.00 -48.82
C ILE A 265 -74.31 -41.87 -49.49
N TYR A 266 -75.56 -42.14 -49.90
CA TYR A 266 -76.45 -41.17 -50.52
C TYR A 266 -76.80 -40.01 -49.59
N THR A 267 -76.98 -40.30 -48.29
CA THR A 267 -77.41 -39.30 -47.31
C THR A 267 -76.28 -38.39 -46.80
N LEU A 268 -75.01 -38.81 -46.87
CA LEU A 268 -73.89 -38.03 -46.31
C LEU A 268 -73.81 -36.57 -46.82
N PRO A 269 -73.87 -36.27 -48.13
CA PRO A 269 -73.78 -34.89 -48.60
C PRO A 269 -74.87 -33.99 -48.00
N GLN A 270 -76.08 -34.52 -47.82
CA GLN A 270 -77.20 -33.80 -47.21
C GLN A 270 -76.99 -33.60 -45.70
N GLN A 271 -76.48 -34.62 -45.00
CA GLN A 271 -76.12 -34.51 -43.58
C GLN A 271 -75.03 -33.46 -43.37
N PHE A 272 -74.02 -33.44 -44.24
CA PHE A 272 -72.94 -32.45 -44.21
C PHE A 272 -73.48 -31.04 -44.50
N ALA A 273 -74.32 -30.87 -45.52
CA ALA A 273 -74.97 -29.59 -45.83
C ALA A 273 -75.75 -29.02 -44.63
N SER A 274 -76.40 -29.88 -43.82
CA SER A 274 -77.12 -29.47 -42.61
C SER A 274 -76.23 -28.84 -41.52
N LEU A 275 -74.91 -29.05 -41.58
CA LEU A 275 -73.95 -28.47 -40.63
C LEU A 275 -73.60 -27.03 -40.98
N LYS A 276 -73.78 -26.62 -42.23
CA LYS A 276 -73.32 -25.33 -42.77
C LYS A 276 -73.76 -24.14 -41.91
N GLN A 277 -75.07 -24.00 -41.69
CA GLN A 277 -75.63 -22.87 -40.94
C GLN A 277 -75.16 -22.86 -39.47
N VAL A 278 -75.02 -24.05 -38.89
CA VAL A 278 -74.59 -24.21 -37.49
C VAL A 278 -73.11 -23.85 -37.33
N ALA A 279 -72.27 -24.36 -38.22
CA ALA A 279 -70.84 -24.08 -38.22
C ALA A 279 -70.56 -22.60 -38.54
N ASP A 280 -71.28 -21.99 -39.50
CA ASP A 280 -71.12 -20.57 -39.84
C ASP A 280 -71.43 -19.66 -38.65
N ARG A 281 -72.58 -19.88 -37.98
CA ARG A 281 -72.96 -19.11 -36.80
C ARG A 281 -71.94 -19.25 -35.68
N PHE A 282 -71.52 -20.48 -35.38
CA PHE A 282 -70.53 -20.77 -34.34
C PHE A 282 -69.19 -20.08 -34.62
N LEU A 283 -68.66 -20.19 -35.83
CA LEU A 283 -67.38 -19.60 -36.22
C LEU A 283 -67.44 -18.07 -36.18
N LYS A 284 -68.54 -17.47 -36.65
CA LYS A 284 -68.73 -16.01 -36.60
C LYS A 284 -68.80 -15.51 -35.15
N GLU A 285 -69.51 -16.21 -34.29
CA GLU A 285 -69.58 -15.84 -32.87
C GLU A 285 -68.21 -15.93 -32.18
N ALA A 286 -67.42 -16.96 -32.49
CA ALA A 286 -66.09 -17.15 -31.90
C ALA A 286 -64.99 -16.24 -32.47
N PHE A 287 -65.00 -15.91 -33.78
CA PHE A 287 -63.86 -15.30 -34.47
C PHE A 287 -64.13 -13.98 -35.20
N ARG A 288 -65.38 -13.50 -35.26
CA ARG A 288 -65.65 -12.20 -35.91
C ARG A 288 -64.92 -11.08 -35.15
N PRO A 289 -64.18 -10.20 -35.86
CA PRO A 289 -63.46 -9.11 -35.23
C PRO A 289 -64.39 -8.19 -34.41
N SER A 290 -63.92 -7.76 -33.24
CA SER A 290 -64.56 -6.73 -32.41
C SER A 290 -63.63 -5.53 -32.30
N ARG A 291 -64.18 -4.32 -32.19
CA ARG A 291 -63.40 -3.08 -31.98
C ARG A 291 -62.75 -3.01 -30.59
N TYR A 292 -63.26 -3.78 -29.64
CA TYR A 292 -62.85 -3.75 -28.23
C TYR A 292 -61.88 -4.87 -27.86
N GLU A 293 -61.51 -5.72 -28.81
CA GLU A 293 -60.68 -6.89 -28.59
C GLU A 293 -59.54 -6.96 -29.61
N GLU A 294 -58.50 -7.71 -29.30
CA GLU A 294 -57.43 -7.94 -30.26
C GLU A 294 -57.93 -8.84 -31.41
N ARG A 295 -57.56 -8.51 -32.64
CA ARG A 295 -58.07 -9.19 -33.83
C ARG A 295 -57.42 -10.55 -33.98
N VAL A 296 -58.21 -11.62 -33.85
CA VAL A 296 -57.75 -13.01 -33.98
C VAL A 296 -57.34 -13.34 -35.43
N LEU A 297 -56.29 -14.16 -35.60
CA LEU A 297 -55.85 -14.67 -36.91
C LEU A 297 -56.40 -16.07 -37.15
N LEU A 298 -57.67 -16.17 -37.56
CA LEU A 298 -58.26 -17.44 -38.01
C LEU A 298 -57.60 -17.88 -39.32
N ARG A 299 -56.88 -19.01 -39.30
CA ARG A 299 -56.05 -19.48 -40.43
C ARG A 299 -56.74 -20.56 -41.27
N GLY A 300 -57.62 -21.38 -40.67
CA GLY A 300 -58.38 -22.38 -41.41
C GLY A 300 -59.35 -23.19 -40.55
N VAL A 301 -60.23 -23.93 -41.21
CA VAL A 301 -61.27 -24.78 -40.63
C VAL A 301 -61.21 -26.15 -41.29
N TYR A 302 -61.07 -27.21 -40.50
CA TYR A 302 -60.82 -28.57 -41.00
C TYR A 302 -61.71 -29.60 -40.32
N PHE A 303 -62.06 -30.65 -41.05
CA PHE A 303 -62.91 -31.74 -40.59
C PHE A 303 -62.07 -33.01 -40.43
N THR A 304 -62.09 -33.60 -39.24
CA THR A 304 -61.16 -34.66 -38.85
C THR A 304 -61.84 -35.75 -38.04
N SER A 305 -61.28 -36.96 -38.06
CA SER A 305 -61.68 -38.07 -37.21
C SER A 305 -60.46 -38.81 -36.65
N GLY A 306 -60.43 -38.99 -35.33
CA GLY A 306 -59.31 -39.61 -34.61
C GLY A 306 -59.49 -41.10 -34.30
N THR A 307 -60.71 -41.54 -34.02
CA THR A 307 -61.10 -42.94 -33.74
C THR A 307 -62.57 -43.15 -34.08
N GLN A 308 -62.97 -44.37 -34.38
CA GLN A 308 -64.37 -44.76 -34.68
C GLN A 308 -65.02 -45.41 -33.46
N GLU A 309 -65.36 -44.62 -32.44
CA GLU A 309 -66.07 -45.10 -31.24
C GLU A 309 -67.34 -44.25 -31.00
N GLY A 310 -68.50 -44.91 -30.95
CA GLY A 310 -69.81 -44.27 -30.73
C GLY A 310 -70.91 -44.74 -31.69
N THR A 311 -72.14 -44.30 -31.45
CA THR A 311 -73.29 -44.46 -32.37
C THR A 311 -73.39 -43.24 -33.30
N PRO A 312 -73.42 -43.40 -34.64
CA PRO A 312 -73.58 -42.28 -35.57
C PRO A 312 -74.86 -41.50 -35.34
N ILE A 313 -74.82 -40.20 -35.65
CA ILE A 313 -75.92 -39.25 -35.47
C ILE A 313 -76.54 -38.96 -36.84
N ASP A 314 -77.81 -39.31 -37.01
CA ASP A 314 -78.63 -38.93 -38.16
C ASP A 314 -79.55 -37.75 -37.78
N ARG A 315 -79.26 -36.56 -38.31
CA ARG A 315 -80.01 -35.34 -37.99
C ARG A 315 -81.31 -35.25 -38.77
N LEU A 316 -81.29 -35.66 -40.05
CA LEU A 316 -82.47 -35.63 -40.93
C LEU A 316 -83.55 -36.60 -40.46
N MET A 317 -83.18 -37.85 -40.15
CA MET A 317 -84.12 -38.82 -39.60
C MET A 317 -84.55 -38.46 -38.18
N SER A 318 -83.69 -37.84 -37.36
CA SER A 318 -84.09 -37.36 -36.03
C SER A 318 -85.10 -36.20 -36.10
N SER A 319 -84.90 -35.22 -37.00
CA SER A 319 -85.88 -34.14 -37.20
C SER A 319 -87.20 -34.67 -37.73
N LEU A 320 -87.17 -35.58 -38.72
CA LEU A 320 -88.38 -36.18 -39.30
C LEU A 320 -89.10 -37.09 -38.29
N ALA A 321 -88.39 -37.91 -37.52
CA ALA A 321 -88.99 -38.75 -36.49
C ALA A 321 -89.65 -37.93 -35.37
N THR A 322 -89.07 -36.77 -35.00
CA THR A 322 -89.64 -35.86 -34.01
C THR A 322 -90.90 -35.16 -34.54
N THR A 323 -90.92 -34.80 -35.83
CA THR A 323 -92.09 -34.17 -36.48
C THR A 323 -93.23 -35.16 -36.76
N PHE A 324 -92.91 -36.43 -37.06
CA PHE A 324 -93.90 -37.44 -37.49
C PHE A 324 -94.18 -38.56 -36.46
N GLY A 325 -93.55 -38.55 -35.28
CA GLY A 325 -93.83 -39.50 -34.19
C GLY A 325 -93.42 -40.96 -34.47
N LEU A 326 -92.42 -41.19 -35.33
CA LEU A 326 -92.01 -42.54 -35.77
C LEU A 326 -90.94 -43.17 -34.85
N HIS A 327 -90.93 -44.51 -34.75
CA HIS A 327 -89.97 -45.26 -33.92
C HIS A 327 -88.55 -45.20 -34.52
N ARG A 328 -87.57 -44.80 -33.70
CA ARG A 328 -86.17 -44.61 -34.10
C ARG A 328 -85.53 -45.96 -34.43
N GLN A 329 -85.13 -46.19 -35.68
CA GLN A 329 -84.28 -47.34 -36.03
C GLN A 329 -82.88 -47.11 -35.45
N THR A 330 -82.37 -48.08 -34.68
CA THR A 330 -81.04 -48.03 -34.07
C THR A 330 -79.97 -48.38 -35.10
N LEU A 331 -79.14 -47.39 -35.46
CA LEU A 331 -77.91 -47.63 -36.23
C LEU A 331 -76.96 -48.52 -35.41
N SER A 332 -76.36 -49.52 -36.06
CA SER A 332 -75.44 -50.48 -35.42
C SER A 332 -74.21 -49.80 -34.82
N THR A 333 -73.83 -50.21 -33.61
CA THR A 333 -72.63 -49.72 -32.89
C THR A 333 -71.35 -50.23 -33.56
N PHE A 334 -70.44 -49.32 -33.91
CA PHE A 334 -69.16 -49.69 -34.52
C PHE A 334 -68.19 -50.31 -33.49
N SER A 335 -67.57 -51.44 -33.84
CA SER A 335 -66.60 -52.21 -33.02
C SER A 335 -65.33 -52.57 -33.83
N GLY A 336 -64.69 -51.57 -34.44
CA GLY A 336 -63.48 -51.76 -35.25
C GLY A 336 -62.24 -51.10 -34.65
N LYS A 337 -61.03 -51.61 -34.99
CA LYS A 337 -59.76 -50.92 -34.68
C LYS A 337 -59.76 -49.56 -35.39
N GLY A 338 -59.78 -48.47 -34.62
CA GLY A 338 -60.01 -47.11 -35.10
C GLY A 338 -59.09 -46.68 -36.25
N ARG A 339 -59.69 -46.17 -37.33
CA ARG A 339 -59.03 -45.52 -38.46
C ARG A 339 -59.08 -44.00 -38.25
N SER A 340 -57.96 -43.30 -38.44
CA SER A 340 -57.98 -41.83 -38.51
C SER A 340 -58.21 -41.33 -39.94
N TYR A 341 -58.88 -40.19 -40.04
CA TYR A 341 -59.18 -39.50 -41.29
C TYR A 341 -58.79 -38.02 -41.17
N PHE A 342 -58.07 -37.55 -42.17
CA PHE A 342 -57.77 -36.15 -42.48
C PHE A 342 -56.92 -35.38 -41.45
N ILE A 343 -56.11 -36.07 -40.63
CA ILE A 343 -55.27 -35.44 -39.60
C ILE A 343 -53.80 -35.30 -40.03
N THR A 344 -53.22 -36.33 -40.64
CA THR A 344 -51.75 -36.43 -40.80
C THR A 344 -51.15 -35.33 -41.68
N ARG A 345 -51.60 -35.18 -42.93
CA ARG A 345 -51.09 -34.11 -43.81
C ARG A 345 -51.55 -32.72 -43.37
N LEU A 346 -52.69 -32.62 -42.69
CA LEU A 346 -53.14 -31.36 -42.11
C LEU A 346 -52.07 -30.80 -41.15
N LEU A 347 -51.62 -31.61 -40.19
CA LEU A 347 -50.57 -31.17 -39.26
C LEU A 347 -49.22 -30.93 -39.98
N ARG A 348 -48.78 -31.88 -40.80
CA ARG A 348 -47.44 -31.89 -41.41
C ARG A 348 -47.23 -30.92 -42.57
N GLU A 349 -48.20 -30.83 -43.46
CA GLU A 349 -48.05 -30.12 -44.74
C GLU A 349 -48.71 -28.73 -44.71
N VAL A 350 -49.66 -28.49 -43.80
CA VAL A 350 -50.35 -27.19 -43.68
C VAL A 350 -49.91 -26.44 -42.44
N ILE A 351 -50.07 -27.02 -41.24
CA ILE A 351 -49.94 -26.24 -40.00
C ILE A 351 -48.48 -26.03 -39.57
N PHE A 352 -47.66 -27.09 -39.52
CA PHE A 352 -46.27 -26.98 -39.06
C PHE A 352 -45.37 -26.14 -39.98
N PRO A 353 -45.49 -26.21 -41.32
CA PRO A 353 -44.73 -25.34 -42.23
C PRO A 353 -45.07 -23.86 -42.04
N GLU A 354 -46.26 -23.55 -41.52
CA GLU A 354 -46.73 -22.20 -41.24
C GLU A 354 -46.32 -21.66 -39.86
N ALA A 355 -45.44 -22.35 -39.14
CA ALA A 355 -44.97 -21.97 -37.81
C ALA A 355 -44.41 -20.53 -37.70
N GLU A 356 -43.91 -19.97 -38.80
CA GLU A 356 -43.32 -18.62 -38.83
C GLU A 356 -44.35 -17.50 -39.00
N ILE A 357 -45.62 -17.81 -39.29
CA ILE A 357 -46.70 -16.82 -39.33
C ILE A 357 -46.88 -16.18 -37.94
N ALA A 358 -46.55 -16.89 -36.86
CA ALA A 358 -46.55 -16.33 -35.51
C ALA A 358 -45.57 -15.16 -35.37
N GLY A 359 -46.11 -14.02 -34.96
CA GLY A 359 -45.34 -12.83 -34.64
C GLY A 359 -44.36 -13.06 -33.49
N ALA A 360 -43.31 -12.23 -33.42
CA ALA A 360 -42.42 -12.17 -32.26
C ALA A 360 -42.84 -11.04 -31.31
N ASN A 361 -42.52 -11.19 -30.03
CA ASN A 361 -42.78 -10.14 -29.05
C ASN A 361 -41.89 -8.91 -29.34
N LEU A 362 -42.50 -7.84 -29.86
CA LEU A 362 -41.80 -6.63 -30.31
C LEU A 362 -41.04 -5.92 -29.18
N LYS A 363 -41.51 -6.00 -27.93
CA LYS A 363 -40.84 -5.37 -26.78
C LYS A 363 -39.48 -6.04 -26.53
N VAL A 364 -39.42 -7.37 -26.63
CA VAL A 364 -38.20 -8.15 -26.41
C VAL A 364 -37.18 -7.91 -27.53
N GLU A 365 -37.62 -7.82 -28.78
CA GLU A 365 -36.74 -7.53 -29.93
C GLU A 365 -36.13 -6.12 -29.85
N ARG A 366 -36.93 -5.11 -29.52
CA ARG A 366 -36.43 -3.73 -29.33
C ARG A 366 -35.39 -3.65 -28.22
N TRP A 367 -35.65 -4.29 -27.08
CA TRP A 367 -34.70 -4.32 -25.96
C TRP A 367 -33.38 -4.98 -26.34
N ARG A 368 -33.42 -6.10 -27.07
CA ARG A 368 -32.21 -6.76 -27.59
C ARG A 368 -31.43 -5.88 -28.56
N GLY A 369 -32.12 -5.17 -29.45
CA GLY A 369 -31.49 -4.23 -30.38
C GLY A 369 -30.74 -3.11 -29.66
N TRP A 370 -31.31 -2.57 -28.59
CA TRP A 370 -30.63 -1.57 -27.75
C TRP A 370 -29.40 -2.12 -27.04
N ILE A 371 -29.45 -3.35 -26.53
CA ILE A 371 -28.28 -4.01 -25.92
C ILE A 371 -27.15 -4.17 -26.94
N GLN A 372 -27.46 -4.63 -28.15
CA GLN A 372 -26.45 -4.79 -29.20
C GLN A 372 -25.81 -3.46 -29.59
N ARG A 373 -26.61 -2.42 -29.75
CA ARG A 373 -26.10 -1.05 -30.03
C ARG A 373 -25.21 -0.55 -28.90
N GLY A 374 -25.62 -0.77 -27.65
CA GLY A 374 -24.80 -0.46 -26.47
C GLY A 374 -23.47 -1.19 -26.49
N ALA A 375 -23.47 -2.50 -26.77
CA ALA A 375 -22.24 -3.29 -26.87
C ALA A 375 -21.30 -2.78 -27.97
N TYR A 376 -21.81 -2.43 -29.14
CA TYR A 376 -21.00 -1.84 -30.22
C TYR A 376 -20.44 -0.47 -29.83
N ALA A 377 -21.23 0.39 -29.19
CA ALA A 377 -20.77 1.69 -28.72
C ALA A 377 -19.66 1.57 -27.66
N THR A 378 -19.81 0.64 -26.71
CA THR A 378 -18.78 0.36 -25.70
C THR A 378 -17.51 -0.19 -26.34
N ALA A 379 -17.61 -1.13 -27.28
CA ALA A 379 -16.44 -1.67 -27.98
C ALA A 379 -15.68 -0.59 -28.75
N LEU A 380 -16.39 0.30 -29.44
CA LEU A 380 -15.79 1.45 -30.13
C LEU A 380 -15.10 2.39 -29.14
N LEU A 381 -15.76 2.74 -28.03
CA LEU A 381 -15.19 3.63 -27.00
C LEU A 381 -13.90 3.05 -26.41
N VAL A 382 -13.90 1.76 -26.05
CA VAL A 382 -12.71 1.07 -25.52
C VAL A 382 -11.57 1.10 -26.54
N THR A 383 -11.87 0.87 -27.82
CA THR A 383 -10.87 0.89 -28.89
C THR A 383 -10.27 2.29 -29.07
N VAL A 384 -11.09 3.33 -29.06
CA VAL A 384 -10.64 4.73 -29.18
C VAL A 384 -9.77 5.12 -27.97
N ILE A 385 -10.19 4.76 -26.76
CA ILE A 385 -9.40 5.02 -25.54
C ILE A 385 -8.05 4.30 -25.60
N ALA A 386 -8.03 3.01 -25.97
CA ALA A 386 -6.79 2.26 -26.09
C ALA A 386 -5.84 2.88 -27.13
N ALA A 387 -6.36 3.28 -28.29
CA ALA A 387 -5.57 3.96 -29.33
C ALA A 387 -4.99 5.29 -28.83
N LEU A 388 -5.78 6.10 -28.12
CA LEU A 388 -5.33 7.38 -27.54
C LEU A 388 -4.24 7.18 -26.47
N LEU A 389 -4.38 6.17 -25.61
CA LEU A 389 -3.40 5.83 -24.59
C LEU A 389 -2.08 5.37 -25.23
N TRP A 390 -2.13 4.52 -26.26
CA TRP A 390 -0.93 4.11 -27.00
C TRP A 390 -0.27 5.27 -27.74
N LEU A 391 -1.02 6.12 -28.43
CA LEU A 391 -0.46 7.29 -29.11
C LEU A 391 0.23 8.25 -28.14
N THR A 392 -0.39 8.48 -26.97
CA THR A 392 0.20 9.34 -25.94
C THR A 392 1.44 8.70 -25.32
N SER A 393 1.42 7.39 -25.09
CA SER A 393 2.58 6.64 -24.61
C SER A 393 3.74 6.70 -25.60
N TYR A 394 3.47 6.49 -26.89
CA TYR A 394 4.47 6.61 -27.96
C TYR A 394 5.06 8.03 -28.02
N ALA A 395 4.22 9.06 -28.10
CA ALA A 395 4.69 10.45 -28.22
C ALA A 395 5.53 10.89 -27.01
N ARG A 396 5.16 10.48 -25.80
CA ARG A 396 5.95 10.79 -24.59
C ARG A 396 7.28 10.03 -24.54
N ASN A 397 7.31 8.76 -24.96
CA ASN A 397 8.55 8.01 -25.04
C ASN A 397 9.49 8.59 -26.12
N GLU A 398 8.96 9.02 -27.27
CA GLU A 398 9.74 9.69 -28.31
C GLU A 398 10.40 10.98 -27.80
N ILE A 399 9.66 11.80 -27.04
CA ILE A 399 10.22 13.00 -26.41
C ILE A 399 11.30 12.63 -25.39
N TYR A 400 11.07 11.58 -24.59
CA TYR A 400 12.03 11.09 -23.60
C TYR A 400 13.34 10.62 -24.29
N VAL A 401 13.24 9.84 -25.36
CA VAL A 401 14.41 9.38 -26.14
C VAL A 401 15.22 10.56 -26.68
N ARG A 402 14.55 11.57 -27.26
CA ARG A 402 15.23 12.79 -27.75
C ARG A 402 15.89 13.59 -26.62
N ALA A 403 15.28 13.63 -25.44
CA ALA A 403 15.87 14.29 -24.27
C ALA A 403 17.15 13.57 -23.81
N VAL A 404 17.14 12.23 -23.78
CA VAL A 404 18.33 11.41 -23.50
C VAL A 404 19.41 11.64 -24.56
N GLU A 405 19.06 11.66 -25.85
CA GLU A 405 20.01 11.91 -26.94
C GLU A 405 20.67 13.29 -26.84
N LYS A 406 19.88 14.33 -26.55
CA LYS A 406 20.40 15.69 -26.32
C LYS A 406 21.42 15.72 -25.18
N GLN A 407 21.11 15.07 -24.06
CA GLN A 407 22.00 15.07 -22.91
C GLN A 407 23.25 14.21 -23.12
N ARG A 408 23.13 13.09 -23.85
CA ARG A 408 24.28 12.27 -24.29
C ARG A 408 25.29 13.12 -25.07
N LEU A 409 24.81 13.94 -26.02
CA LEU A 409 25.69 14.82 -26.82
C LEU A 409 26.39 15.87 -25.96
N GLU A 410 25.72 16.40 -24.93
CA GLU A 410 26.35 17.32 -23.97
C GLU A 410 27.46 16.63 -23.17
N VAL A 411 27.21 15.41 -22.66
CA VAL A 411 28.23 14.62 -21.96
C VAL A 411 29.43 14.35 -22.87
N GLU A 412 29.21 13.95 -24.12
CA GLU A 412 30.27 13.72 -25.10
C GLU A 412 31.12 14.98 -25.33
N ARG A 413 30.49 16.16 -25.41
CA ARG A 413 31.20 17.45 -25.50
C ARG A 413 32.03 17.74 -24.24
N GLN A 414 31.49 17.48 -23.05
CA GLN A 414 32.20 17.71 -21.78
C GLN A 414 33.39 16.75 -21.59
N ILE A 415 33.29 15.51 -22.06
CA ILE A 415 34.41 14.56 -22.07
C ILE A 415 35.56 15.11 -22.90
N GLN A 416 35.27 15.66 -24.10
CA GLN A 416 36.29 16.24 -24.98
C GLN A 416 36.90 17.54 -24.42
N ALA A 417 36.14 18.30 -23.62
CA ALA A 417 36.60 19.54 -22.99
C ALA A 417 37.50 19.30 -21.77
N LEU A 418 37.39 18.14 -21.12
CA LEU A 418 38.16 17.81 -19.92
C LEU A 418 39.58 17.35 -20.30
N SER A 419 40.58 18.20 -20.04
CA SER A 419 41.99 17.84 -20.27
C SER A 419 42.43 16.67 -19.36
N PRO A 420 43.15 15.67 -19.88
CA PRO A 420 43.77 14.61 -19.08
C PRO A 420 44.73 15.12 -18.01
N ASP A 421 45.41 16.25 -18.27
CA ASP A 421 46.44 16.80 -17.38
C ASP A 421 45.85 17.61 -16.21
N GLN A 422 44.55 17.88 -16.22
CA GLN A 422 43.91 18.66 -15.17
C GLN A 422 43.61 17.79 -13.95
N THR A 423 44.30 18.05 -12.84
CA THR A 423 44.26 17.25 -11.61
C THR A 423 43.19 17.67 -10.61
N ASP A 424 42.61 18.87 -10.76
CA ASP A 424 41.58 19.39 -9.84
C ASP A 424 40.25 18.62 -9.97
N PRO A 425 39.72 17.99 -8.90
CA PRO A 425 38.41 17.34 -8.91
C PRO A 425 37.27 18.25 -9.38
N ALA A 426 37.37 19.56 -9.13
CA ALA A 426 36.38 20.55 -9.54
C ALA A 426 36.22 20.65 -11.07
N ALA A 427 37.26 20.30 -11.84
CA ALA A 427 37.20 20.34 -13.30
C ALA A 427 36.24 19.29 -13.88
N ALA A 428 35.98 18.20 -13.16
CA ALA A 428 35.03 17.17 -13.59
C ALA A 428 33.57 17.55 -13.35
N LEU A 429 33.29 18.65 -12.63
CA LEU A 429 31.94 18.99 -12.18
C LEU A 429 30.96 19.14 -13.36
N SER A 430 31.31 19.88 -14.42
CA SER A 430 30.40 20.07 -15.57
C SER A 430 30.06 18.75 -16.27
N LEU A 431 31.04 17.87 -16.42
CA LEU A 431 30.87 16.53 -16.99
C LEU A 431 29.95 15.66 -16.11
N LEU A 432 30.21 15.63 -14.79
CA LEU A 432 29.44 14.82 -13.85
C LEU A 432 28.01 15.33 -13.71
N THR A 433 27.79 16.64 -13.66
CA THR A 433 26.45 17.25 -13.64
C THR A 433 25.69 16.91 -14.92
N ALA A 434 26.35 17.00 -16.09
CA ALA A 434 25.72 16.64 -17.36
C ALA A 434 25.33 15.15 -17.41
N ALA A 435 26.19 14.26 -16.92
CA ALA A 435 25.93 12.82 -16.90
C ALA A 435 24.86 12.43 -15.88
N ARG A 436 24.84 13.08 -14.72
CA ARG A 436 23.84 12.86 -13.65
C ARG A 436 22.43 13.25 -14.10
N ALA A 437 22.34 14.31 -14.90
CA ALA A 437 21.08 14.87 -15.42
C ALA A 437 20.53 14.16 -16.67
N ILE A 438 21.13 13.04 -17.12
CA ILE A 438 20.54 12.23 -18.20
C ILE A 438 19.17 11.71 -17.73
N PRO A 439 18.06 11.97 -18.45
CA PRO A 439 16.73 11.55 -18.05
C PRO A 439 16.64 10.05 -17.76
N GLY A 440 16.04 9.67 -16.63
CA GLY A 440 15.98 8.28 -16.15
C GLY A 440 17.29 7.75 -15.55
N GLY A 441 18.35 8.57 -15.47
CA GLY A 441 19.62 8.25 -14.83
C GLY A 441 19.59 8.46 -13.32
N TYR A 442 20.71 8.92 -12.75
CA TYR A 442 20.89 8.98 -11.29
C TYR A 442 19.92 9.93 -10.57
N ASP A 443 19.58 11.09 -11.15
CA ASP A 443 18.64 12.03 -10.51
C ASP A 443 17.20 11.51 -10.47
N ASP A 444 16.80 10.75 -11.49
CA ASP A 444 15.46 10.18 -11.63
C ASP A 444 15.36 8.76 -11.04
N ARG A 445 16.41 8.22 -10.41
CA ARG A 445 16.46 6.80 -9.98
C ARG A 445 15.36 6.38 -9.01
N ASN A 446 14.80 7.34 -8.28
CA ASN A 446 13.68 7.14 -7.35
C ASN A 446 12.35 7.65 -7.92
N ALA A 447 12.36 8.25 -9.10
CA ALA A 447 11.16 8.70 -9.78
C ALA A 447 10.47 7.47 -10.39
N GLY A 448 9.27 7.14 -9.92
CA GLY A 448 8.49 6.05 -10.48
C GLY A 448 8.12 6.29 -11.95
N THR A 449 7.81 5.23 -12.68
CA THR A 449 7.47 5.30 -14.10
C THR A 449 6.17 6.11 -14.31
N PRO A 450 6.17 7.22 -15.07
CA PRO A 450 4.94 7.95 -15.37
C PRO A 450 3.94 7.06 -16.12
N TRP A 451 2.75 6.87 -15.57
CA TRP A 451 1.76 5.90 -16.09
C TRP A 451 1.42 6.10 -17.57
N LEU A 452 1.38 7.35 -18.05
CA LEU A 452 1.13 7.69 -19.45
C LEU A 452 2.18 7.13 -20.41
N MET A 453 3.39 6.83 -19.93
CA MET A 453 4.45 6.21 -20.71
C MET A 453 4.41 4.67 -20.66
N GLY A 454 3.66 4.08 -19.72
CA GLY A 454 3.76 2.68 -19.30
C GLY A 454 2.91 1.65 -20.07
N PHE A 455 2.24 2.04 -21.16
CA PHE A 455 1.36 1.14 -21.92
C PHE A 455 2.10 0.14 -22.83
N GLY A 456 3.20 -0.45 -22.33
CA GLY A 456 4.05 -1.43 -23.02
C GLY A 456 5.15 -0.83 -23.90
N LEU A 457 5.26 0.51 -23.97
CA LEU A 457 6.21 1.22 -24.84
C LEU A 457 7.31 1.98 -24.06
N TYR A 458 7.35 1.85 -22.74
CA TYR A 458 8.29 2.59 -21.89
C TYR A 458 9.75 2.25 -22.22
N GLN A 459 10.56 3.28 -22.50
CA GLN A 459 12.00 3.12 -22.80
C GLN A 459 12.92 3.49 -21.64
N GLY A 460 12.39 4.04 -20.55
CA GLY A 460 13.21 4.55 -19.44
C GLY A 460 13.99 3.48 -18.69
N ASP A 461 13.49 2.25 -18.59
CA ASP A 461 14.25 1.17 -17.93
C ASP A 461 15.55 0.84 -18.70
N LYS A 462 15.48 0.81 -20.04
CA LYS A 462 16.63 0.49 -20.89
C LYS A 462 17.62 1.66 -20.95
N LEU A 463 17.11 2.85 -21.25
CA LEU A 463 17.97 4.04 -21.43
C LEU A 463 18.46 4.59 -20.09
N GLY A 464 17.63 4.56 -19.05
CA GLY A 464 17.98 4.99 -17.71
C GLY A 464 19.00 4.09 -17.03
N GLY A 465 18.88 2.76 -17.21
CA GLY A 465 19.89 1.81 -16.73
C GLY A 465 21.28 2.07 -17.33
N GLU A 466 21.34 2.30 -18.64
CA GLU A 466 22.60 2.69 -19.32
C GLU A 466 23.09 4.07 -18.89
N ALA A 467 22.20 5.04 -18.69
CA ALA A 467 22.56 6.38 -18.19
C ALA A 467 23.19 6.31 -16.79
N LEU A 468 22.63 5.49 -15.89
CA LEU A 468 23.18 5.24 -14.56
C LEU A 468 24.57 4.61 -14.66
N ALA A 469 24.74 3.59 -15.50
CA ALA A 469 26.02 2.92 -15.70
C ALA A 469 27.10 3.87 -16.26
N ILE A 470 26.73 4.76 -17.19
CA ILE A 470 27.63 5.80 -17.72
C ILE A 470 28.07 6.75 -16.61
N TYR A 471 27.12 7.26 -15.81
CA TYR A 471 27.43 8.17 -14.71
C TYR A 471 28.35 7.53 -13.66
N GLN A 472 28.07 6.28 -13.25
CA GLN A 472 28.93 5.54 -12.32
C GLN A 472 30.35 5.33 -12.88
N ARG A 473 30.46 4.96 -14.16
CA ARG A 473 31.77 4.81 -14.82
C ARG A 473 32.53 6.14 -14.87
N LEU A 474 31.85 7.26 -15.13
CA LEU A 474 32.48 8.59 -15.13
C LEU A 474 32.97 8.99 -13.72
N LEU A 475 32.23 8.65 -12.67
CA LEU A 475 32.71 8.84 -11.29
C LEU A 475 34.00 8.06 -11.03
N GLN A 476 34.09 6.81 -11.46
CA GLN A 476 35.28 5.98 -11.25
C GLN A 476 36.46 6.35 -12.16
N GLN A 477 36.21 6.71 -13.42
CA GLN A 477 37.27 6.92 -14.42
C GLN A 477 37.70 8.38 -14.54
N ALA A 478 36.84 9.34 -14.21
CA ALA A 478 37.17 10.77 -14.31
C ALA A 478 37.28 11.45 -12.94
N PHE A 479 36.45 11.10 -11.96
CA PHE A 479 36.41 11.81 -10.68
C PHE A 479 37.37 11.22 -9.64
N LEU A 480 37.29 9.90 -9.39
CA LEU A 480 38.13 9.20 -8.42
C LEU A 480 39.64 9.42 -8.64
N PRO A 481 40.20 9.36 -9.87
CA PRO A 481 41.62 9.62 -10.10
C PRO A 481 42.06 11.01 -9.66
N ARG A 482 41.20 12.01 -9.82
CA ARG A 482 41.48 13.39 -9.41
C ARG A 482 41.46 13.53 -7.89
N ILE A 483 40.57 12.80 -7.20
CA ILE A 483 40.57 12.71 -5.73
C ILE A 483 41.89 12.09 -5.24
N VAL A 484 42.31 10.98 -5.85
CA VAL A 484 43.58 10.30 -5.52
C VAL A 484 44.76 11.25 -5.71
N LEU A 485 44.86 11.91 -6.87
CA LEU A 485 45.93 12.88 -7.15
C LEU A 485 45.90 14.09 -6.20
N ARG A 486 44.72 14.55 -5.78
CA ARG A 486 44.59 15.64 -4.81
C ARG A 486 45.08 15.23 -3.42
N LEU A 487 44.78 14.01 -2.98
CA LEU A 487 45.32 13.45 -1.74
C LEU A 487 46.86 13.33 -1.81
N GLU A 488 47.41 12.87 -2.95
CA GLU A 488 48.87 12.80 -3.15
C GLU A 488 49.54 14.18 -3.09
N GLU A 489 48.93 15.19 -3.71
CA GLU A 489 49.41 16.57 -3.65
C GLU A 489 49.48 17.06 -2.20
N ARG A 490 48.44 16.79 -1.40
CA ARG A 490 48.38 17.18 0.01
C ARG A 490 49.36 16.40 0.89
N LEU A 491 49.57 15.11 0.63
CA LEU A 491 50.62 14.33 1.29
C LEU A 491 52.02 14.93 1.06
N ARG A 492 52.27 15.48 -0.13
CA ARG A 492 53.56 16.13 -0.46
C ARG A 492 53.71 17.52 0.17
N GLN A 493 52.61 18.23 0.42
CA GLN A 493 52.62 19.60 0.96
C GLN A 493 52.58 19.65 2.50
N ASN A 494 51.92 18.69 3.15
CA ASN A 494 51.69 18.70 4.60
C ASN A 494 52.84 18.10 5.43
N THR A 495 54.07 18.05 4.91
CA THR A 495 55.22 17.40 5.60
C THR A 495 55.52 17.98 6.97
N ASP A 496 55.22 19.26 7.19
CA ASP A 496 55.49 19.97 8.45
C ASP A 496 54.32 19.89 9.45
N ASN A 497 53.15 19.44 9.00
CA ASN A 497 51.95 19.30 9.83
C ASN A 497 51.60 17.81 10.01
N THR A 498 52.17 17.22 11.06
CA THR A 498 51.98 15.80 11.41
C THR A 498 50.51 15.38 11.52
N GLY A 499 49.63 16.25 12.02
CA GLY A 499 48.20 15.95 12.14
C GLY A 499 47.51 15.88 10.78
N ALA A 500 47.67 16.92 9.96
CA ALA A 500 47.10 16.95 8.61
C ALA A 500 47.69 15.86 7.70
N LEU A 501 48.98 15.54 7.86
CA LEU A 501 49.64 14.44 7.16
C LEU A 501 49.03 13.08 7.51
N TYR A 502 48.69 12.85 8.78
CA TYR A 502 48.03 11.64 9.24
C TYR A 502 46.62 11.50 8.65
N ASP A 503 45.78 12.54 8.79
CA ASP A 503 44.39 12.49 8.32
C ASP A 503 44.32 12.33 6.79
N THR A 504 45.24 12.97 6.06
CA THR A 504 45.37 12.82 4.60
C THR A 504 45.82 11.41 4.23
N LEU A 505 46.80 10.83 4.93
CA LEU A 505 47.27 9.46 4.66
C LEU A 505 46.19 8.43 4.97
N LYS A 506 45.42 8.64 6.03
CA LYS A 506 44.26 7.82 6.38
C LYS A 506 43.26 7.79 5.23
N ALA A 507 42.78 8.95 4.78
CA ALA A 507 41.83 9.05 3.68
C ALA A 507 42.38 8.45 2.38
N TYR A 508 43.68 8.64 2.10
CA TYR A 508 44.35 8.09 0.92
C TYR A 508 44.41 6.56 0.91
N LEU A 509 44.78 5.92 2.03
CA LEU A 509 44.85 4.46 2.13
C LEU A 509 43.46 3.80 2.10
N MET A 510 42.43 4.46 2.66
CA MET A 510 41.05 3.98 2.60
C MET A 510 40.56 3.77 1.17
N LEU A 511 41.06 4.52 0.19
CA LEU A 511 40.61 4.40 -1.21
C LEU A 511 41.00 3.08 -1.89
N ASP A 512 41.97 2.34 -1.35
CA ASP A 512 42.48 1.05 -1.88
C ASP A 512 42.27 -0.12 -0.91
N ASP A 513 41.89 0.16 0.35
CA ASP A 513 41.62 -0.84 1.38
C ASP A 513 40.12 -0.93 1.70
N ALA A 514 39.47 -1.96 1.16
CA ALA A 514 38.04 -2.19 1.35
C ALA A 514 37.64 -2.56 2.79
N GLU A 515 38.54 -3.13 3.59
CA GLU A 515 38.23 -3.52 4.98
C GLU A 515 38.17 -2.30 5.90
N HIS A 516 39.01 -1.31 5.63
CA HIS A 516 39.12 -0.09 6.43
C HIS A 516 38.42 1.12 5.79
N PHE A 517 37.72 0.96 4.67
CA PHE A 517 37.04 2.06 3.98
C PHE A 517 35.87 2.61 4.80
N ASP A 518 35.95 3.89 5.15
CA ASP A 518 34.84 4.66 5.72
C ASP A 518 34.50 5.86 4.83
N ALA A 519 33.34 5.78 4.18
CA ALA A 519 32.82 6.84 3.31
C ALA A 519 32.72 8.18 4.04
N LYS A 520 32.34 8.18 5.32
CA LYS A 520 32.17 9.42 6.08
C LYS A 520 33.51 10.11 6.30
N THR A 521 34.54 9.38 6.73
CA THR A 521 35.90 9.93 6.91
C THR A 521 36.43 10.54 5.61
N VAL A 522 36.30 9.84 4.48
CA VAL A 522 36.77 10.35 3.18
C VAL A 522 35.98 11.61 2.77
N LYS A 523 34.66 11.61 2.97
CA LYS A 523 33.80 12.77 2.70
C LYS A 523 34.18 13.98 3.55
N ASP A 524 34.25 13.80 4.86
CA ASP A 524 34.55 14.86 5.82
C ASP A 524 35.91 15.51 5.50
N TRP A 525 36.92 14.68 5.14
CA TRP A 525 38.22 15.17 4.70
C TRP A 525 38.13 16.01 3.42
N MET A 526 37.43 15.52 2.39
CA MET A 526 37.26 16.24 1.12
C MET A 526 36.50 17.56 1.30
N GLU A 527 35.45 17.58 2.10
CA GLU A 527 34.69 18.79 2.39
C GLU A 527 35.53 19.82 3.15
N GLN A 528 36.31 19.38 4.14
CA GLN A 528 37.25 20.24 4.85
C GLN A 528 38.31 20.81 3.91
N GLU A 529 38.84 19.98 3.00
CA GLU A 529 39.81 20.41 2.00
C GLU A 529 39.23 21.46 1.04
N TRP A 530 38.00 21.28 0.55
CA TRP A 530 37.34 22.27 -0.31
C TRP A 530 36.92 23.55 0.43
N GLN A 531 36.73 23.49 1.75
CA GLN A 531 36.48 24.67 2.58
C GLN A 531 37.77 25.46 2.86
N ALA A 532 38.85 24.75 3.22
CA ALA A 532 40.14 25.35 3.53
C ALA A 532 40.85 25.87 2.27
N ASN A 533 40.67 25.17 1.15
CA ASN A 533 41.35 25.43 -0.11
C ASN A 533 40.34 25.45 -1.27
N PRO A 534 39.45 26.45 -1.33
CA PRO A 534 38.44 26.52 -2.36
C PRO A 534 39.09 26.63 -3.75
N PRO A 535 38.60 25.88 -4.75
CA PRO A 535 38.99 26.10 -6.14
C PRO A 535 38.73 27.55 -6.54
N ARG A 536 39.62 28.16 -7.34
CA ARG A 536 39.50 29.58 -7.71
C ARG A 536 38.19 29.83 -8.46
N GLY A 537 37.35 30.73 -7.95
CA GLY A 537 36.08 31.13 -8.57
C GLY A 537 34.89 30.20 -8.32
N PHE A 538 35.00 29.22 -7.40
CA PHE A 538 33.93 28.28 -7.09
C PHE A 538 32.83 28.88 -6.20
N THR A 539 31.56 28.71 -6.60
CA THR A 539 30.40 29.15 -5.81
C THR A 539 30.06 28.15 -4.70
N ARG A 540 29.19 28.54 -3.76
CA ARG A 540 28.66 27.62 -2.73
C ARG A 540 27.86 26.48 -3.38
N GLU A 541 27.03 26.79 -4.36
CA GLU A 541 26.20 25.81 -5.08
C GLU A 541 27.04 24.75 -5.80
N GLN A 542 28.14 25.16 -6.45
CA GLN A 542 29.06 24.21 -7.11
C GLN A 542 29.76 23.28 -6.12
N ARG A 543 30.05 23.74 -4.89
CA ARG A 543 30.60 22.88 -3.83
C ARG A 543 29.57 21.85 -3.35
N GLU A 544 28.32 22.25 -3.18
CA GLU A 544 27.22 21.35 -2.80
C GLU A 544 26.99 20.29 -3.89
N GLN A 545 27.03 20.66 -5.17
CA GLN A 545 26.97 19.71 -6.28
C GLN A 545 28.16 18.73 -6.29
N LEU A 546 29.37 19.23 -6.07
CA LEU A 546 30.58 18.40 -6.03
C LEU A 546 30.56 17.40 -4.86
N SER A 547 30.09 17.82 -3.67
CA SER A 547 29.84 16.93 -2.53
C SER A 547 28.77 15.88 -2.87
N ALA A 548 27.69 16.26 -3.56
CA ALA A 548 26.67 15.30 -3.98
C ALA A 548 27.17 14.27 -5.01
N HIS A 549 28.19 14.60 -5.82
CA HIS A 549 28.88 13.64 -6.70
C HIS A 549 29.85 12.75 -5.92
N LEU A 550 30.49 13.29 -4.88
CA LEU A 550 31.31 12.51 -3.96
C LEU A 550 30.46 11.47 -3.22
N ASP A 551 29.29 11.84 -2.72
CA ASP A 551 28.33 10.89 -2.12
C ASP A 551 28.02 9.74 -3.09
N ALA A 552 27.69 10.07 -4.34
CA ALA A 552 27.38 9.09 -5.38
C ALA A 552 28.56 8.19 -5.77
N LEU A 553 29.80 8.67 -5.62
CA LEU A 553 31.01 7.87 -5.81
C LEU A 553 31.21 6.92 -4.63
N LEU A 554 31.09 7.42 -3.40
CA LEU A 554 31.32 6.65 -2.18
C LEU A 554 30.26 5.56 -1.96
N GLU A 555 29.03 5.75 -2.48
CA GLU A 555 28.00 4.70 -2.55
C GLU A 555 28.43 3.47 -3.37
N GLN A 556 29.46 3.56 -4.21
CA GLN A 556 29.95 2.48 -5.08
C GLN A 556 31.07 1.64 -4.43
N ALA A 557 31.29 1.78 -3.11
CA ALA A 557 32.32 1.02 -2.42
C ALA A 557 32.16 -0.51 -2.57
N PRO A 558 33.26 -1.28 -2.71
CA PRO A 558 34.66 -0.84 -2.69
C PRO A 558 35.05 -0.09 -3.96
N LEU A 559 35.78 1.01 -3.78
CA LEU A 559 36.22 1.86 -4.89
C LEU A 559 37.32 1.16 -5.69
N GLN A 560 37.22 1.20 -7.02
CA GLN A 560 38.24 0.69 -7.92
C GLN A 560 38.90 1.85 -8.65
N SER A 561 39.95 2.42 -8.05
CA SER A 561 40.72 3.47 -8.71
C SER A 561 41.48 2.87 -9.91
N PRO A 562 41.42 3.49 -11.11
CA PRO A 562 42.25 3.06 -12.24
C PRO A 562 43.74 3.42 -12.06
N ILE A 563 44.06 4.25 -11.06
CA ILE A 563 45.44 4.62 -10.70
C ILE A 563 45.77 3.93 -9.37
N ALA A 564 46.87 3.18 -9.36
CA ALA A 564 47.41 2.57 -8.14
C ALA A 564 48.02 3.64 -7.22
N LEU A 565 47.88 3.46 -5.90
CA LEU A 565 48.45 4.38 -4.93
C LEU A 565 50.01 4.39 -5.00
N ASP A 566 50.60 5.58 -4.83
CA ASP A 566 52.05 5.79 -4.81
C ASP A 566 52.67 5.20 -3.53
N SER A 567 53.12 3.95 -3.64
CA SER A 567 53.77 3.21 -2.55
C SER A 567 54.98 3.93 -1.96
N ALA A 568 55.74 4.69 -2.76
CA ALA A 568 56.90 5.44 -2.27
C ALA A 568 56.46 6.65 -1.43
N LEU A 569 55.41 7.34 -1.85
CA LEU A 569 54.80 8.43 -1.08
C LEU A 569 54.20 7.93 0.23
N ILE A 570 53.51 6.78 0.21
CA ILE A 570 52.98 6.14 1.43
C ILE A 570 54.10 5.87 2.42
N GLN A 571 55.20 5.23 1.99
CA GLN A 571 56.32 4.91 2.88
C GLN A 571 57.03 6.17 3.39
N ARG A 572 57.19 7.19 2.56
CA ARG A 572 57.75 8.48 2.99
C ARG A 572 56.90 9.15 4.06
N SER A 573 55.59 9.20 3.87
CA SER A 573 54.64 9.77 4.84
C SER A 573 54.64 8.98 6.15
N ARG A 574 54.63 7.64 6.09
CA ARG A 574 54.76 6.76 7.27
C ARG A 574 56.05 7.03 8.03
N ASN A 575 57.18 7.14 7.33
CA ASN A 575 58.48 7.43 7.96
C ASN A 575 58.47 8.77 8.69
N LEU A 576 57.89 9.83 8.11
CA LEU A 576 57.74 11.13 8.77
C LEU A 576 56.83 11.03 10.02
N LEU A 577 55.68 10.38 9.89
CA LEU A 577 54.74 10.19 11.01
C LEU A 577 55.34 9.37 12.16
N ASN A 578 56.24 8.43 11.85
CA ASN A 578 56.90 7.57 12.83
C ASN A 578 58.12 8.21 13.52
N GLN A 579 58.55 9.42 13.12
CA GLN A 579 59.62 10.15 13.82
C GLN A 579 59.19 10.63 15.22
N VAL A 580 57.90 10.89 15.42
CA VAL A 580 57.34 11.28 16.72
C VAL A 580 56.76 10.04 17.43
N PRO A 581 57.25 9.71 18.64
CA PRO A 581 56.70 8.61 19.43
C PRO A 581 55.18 8.72 19.59
N LEU A 582 54.46 7.60 19.47
CA LEU A 582 53.00 7.59 19.51
C LEU A 582 52.44 8.16 20.82
N SER A 583 53.09 7.89 21.95
CA SER A 583 52.71 8.46 23.26
C SER A 583 52.73 9.99 23.26
N GLN A 584 53.69 10.63 22.57
CA GLN A 584 53.76 12.08 22.47
C GLN A 584 52.64 12.64 21.58
N ARG A 585 52.30 11.95 20.48
CA ARG A 585 51.18 12.34 19.61
C ARG A 585 49.83 12.25 20.32
N ILE A 586 49.61 11.15 21.05
CA ILE A 586 48.40 10.96 21.87
C ILE A 586 48.30 12.10 22.91
N TYR A 587 49.41 12.41 23.55
CA TYR A 587 49.45 13.45 24.57
C TYR A 587 49.14 14.85 24.01
N GLU A 588 49.69 15.22 22.86
CA GLU A 588 49.37 16.51 22.22
C GLU A 588 47.91 16.58 21.74
N ARG A 589 47.34 15.47 21.23
CA ARG A 589 45.91 15.40 20.89
C ARG A 589 45.03 15.57 22.14
N LEU A 590 45.45 15.01 23.27
CA LEU A 590 44.75 15.16 24.55
C LEU A 590 44.78 16.62 25.05
N LYS A 591 45.91 17.32 24.92
CA LYS A 591 46.00 18.78 25.19
C LYS A 591 45.06 19.58 24.30
N GLN A 592 45.03 19.28 22.99
CA GLN A 592 44.14 19.96 22.05
C GLN A 592 42.68 19.72 22.39
N ARG A 593 42.29 18.49 22.71
CA ARG A 593 40.91 18.12 23.08
C ARG A 593 40.45 18.86 24.33
N GLN A 594 41.31 18.98 25.36
CA GLN A 594 40.96 19.75 26.56
C GLN A 594 40.78 21.23 26.27
N ARG A 595 41.67 21.83 25.45
CA ARG A 595 41.54 23.24 25.03
C ARG A 595 40.22 23.49 24.30
N SER A 596 39.79 22.56 23.44
CA SER A 596 38.51 22.65 22.74
C SER A 596 37.31 22.40 23.66
N ALA A 597 37.42 21.50 24.64
CA ALA A 597 36.33 21.19 25.57
C ALA A 597 36.12 22.29 26.63
N GLY A 598 37.15 23.09 26.93
CA GLY A 598 37.09 24.20 27.88
C GLY A 598 36.79 23.79 29.33
N THR A 599 36.82 22.49 29.63
CA THR A 599 36.49 21.91 30.93
C THR A 599 37.49 20.81 31.30
N PRO A 600 37.90 20.69 32.58
CA PRO A 600 37.67 21.63 33.67
C PRO A 600 38.40 22.97 33.44
N PRO A 601 37.96 24.06 34.13
CA PRO A 601 38.55 25.39 33.96
C PRO A 601 39.96 25.47 34.55
N ASP A 602 40.75 26.41 34.03
CA ASP A 602 42.08 26.73 34.53
C ASP A 602 42.02 27.31 35.96
N ILE A 603 43.01 26.98 36.79
CA ILE A 603 43.13 27.52 38.15
C ILE A 603 44.15 28.66 38.14
N GLY A 604 43.64 29.90 38.18
CA GLY A 604 44.45 31.10 38.38
C GLY A 604 44.91 31.28 39.83
N LEU A 605 45.92 32.12 40.05
CA LEU A 605 46.43 32.42 41.39
C LEU A 605 45.35 33.02 42.32
N THR A 606 44.43 33.82 41.79
CA THR A 606 43.29 34.35 42.57
C THR A 606 42.35 33.27 43.08
N LEU A 607 42.11 32.22 42.29
CA LEU A 607 41.31 31.08 42.70
C LEU A 607 42.08 30.17 43.68
N ALA A 608 43.40 30.06 43.48
CA ALA A 608 44.26 29.23 44.31
C ALA A 608 44.55 29.82 45.70
N ALA A 609 44.74 31.14 45.80
CA ALA A 609 45.10 31.83 47.04
C ALA A 609 43.96 32.68 47.64
N GLY A 610 42.80 32.78 46.98
CA GLY A 610 41.61 33.48 47.51
C GLY A 610 41.46 34.95 47.07
N PRO A 611 40.35 35.61 47.44
CA PRO A 611 39.94 36.90 46.87
C PRO A 611 40.89 38.06 47.19
N ASP A 612 41.62 38.02 48.31
CA ASP A 612 42.58 39.04 48.70
C ASP A 612 43.94 38.91 48.00
N THR A 613 44.12 37.93 47.11
CA THR A 613 45.34 37.73 46.30
C THR A 613 45.88 39.02 45.66
N PRO A 614 45.07 39.88 45.01
CA PRO A 614 45.57 41.11 44.39
C PRO A 614 46.11 42.13 45.39
N ARG A 615 45.82 42.01 46.69
CA ARG A 615 46.32 42.93 47.72
C ARG A 615 47.73 42.55 48.21
N VAL A 616 48.08 41.27 48.16
CA VAL A 616 49.32 40.76 48.78
C VAL A 616 50.31 40.15 47.80
N PHE A 617 49.86 39.60 46.68
CA PHE A 617 50.72 38.93 45.71
C PHE A 617 50.84 39.69 44.39
N ASN A 618 51.99 39.52 43.75
CA ASN A 618 52.21 39.79 42.34
C ASN A 618 52.94 38.61 41.69
N ARG A 619 52.99 38.60 40.36
CA ARG A 619 53.68 37.58 39.57
C ARG A 619 55.03 38.11 39.11
N GLY A 620 56.10 37.36 39.35
CA GLY A 620 57.46 37.71 38.93
C GLY A 620 57.61 37.86 37.43
N SER A 621 56.80 37.12 36.66
CA SER A 621 56.78 37.11 35.20
C SER A 621 55.90 38.21 34.58
N GLY A 622 55.12 38.94 35.39
CA GLY A 622 54.12 39.90 34.92
C GLY A 622 52.83 39.30 34.33
N GLN A 623 52.63 37.98 34.43
CA GLN A 623 51.37 37.34 34.00
C GLN A 623 50.19 37.75 34.90
N ALA A 624 48.97 37.67 34.36
CA ALA A 624 47.76 38.05 35.09
C ALA A 624 47.47 37.10 36.26
N LEU A 625 46.98 37.64 37.38
CA LEU A 625 46.71 36.86 38.61
C LEU A 625 45.58 35.84 38.46
N ASN A 626 44.69 36.01 37.49
CA ASN A 626 43.63 35.06 37.16
C ASN A 626 44.09 33.94 36.19
N SER A 627 45.32 34.01 35.67
CA SER A 627 45.94 32.96 34.86
C SER A 627 46.84 32.09 35.74
N GLY A 628 46.94 30.80 35.42
CA GLY A 628 47.71 29.86 36.22
C GLY A 628 47.77 28.48 35.58
N VAL A 629 47.46 27.45 36.37
CA VAL A 629 47.57 26.06 35.94
C VAL A 629 46.41 25.72 34.99
N PRO A 630 46.69 25.23 33.75
CA PRO A 630 45.63 24.80 32.85
C PRO A 630 44.76 23.72 33.49
N GLY A 631 43.46 23.72 33.21
CA GLY A 631 42.49 22.82 33.84
C GLY A 631 42.85 21.34 33.68
N LEU A 632 43.52 20.99 32.58
CA LEU A 632 44.09 19.66 32.36
C LEU A 632 44.97 19.16 33.52
N TYR A 633 45.70 20.05 34.20
CA TYR A 633 46.66 19.73 35.27
C TYR A 633 46.13 20.05 36.67
N THR A 634 44.82 19.89 36.86
CA THR A 634 44.13 20.03 38.14
C THR A 634 43.67 18.65 38.62
N TYR A 635 43.30 18.53 39.89
CA TYR A 635 42.81 17.28 40.46
C TYR A 635 41.59 16.77 39.69
N LYS A 636 40.67 17.68 39.35
CA LYS A 636 39.53 17.38 38.48
C LYS A 636 39.97 17.04 37.06
N GLY A 637 40.98 17.73 36.52
CA GLY A 637 41.57 17.44 35.21
C GLY A 637 42.10 16.02 35.11
N TYR A 638 42.78 15.55 36.15
CA TYR A 638 43.25 14.18 36.23
C TYR A 638 42.10 13.16 36.28
N TYR A 639 41.22 13.29 37.27
CA TYR A 639 40.20 12.28 37.55
C TYR A 639 39.00 12.30 36.60
N GLN A 640 38.59 13.46 36.11
CA GLN A 640 37.37 13.63 35.30
C GLN A 640 37.65 13.73 33.81
N PHE A 641 38.86 14.11 33.39
CA PHE A 641 39.21 14.26 31.98
C PHE A 641 40.28 13.26 31.56
N PHE A 642 41.48 13.32 32.15
CA PHE A 642 42.63 12.54 31.68
C PHE A 642 42.43 11.02 31.81
N LEU A 643 41.97 10.54 32.97
CA LEU A 643 41.72 9.10 33.19
C LEU A 643 40.59 8.52 32.32
N ASP A 644 39.65 9.35 31.88
CA ASP A 644 38.55 8.94 31.01
C ASP A 644 38.92 8.99 29.52
N GLU A 645 39.62 10.05 29.10
CA GLU A 645 39.94 10.31 27.69
C GLU A 645 41.16 9.54 27.19
N ASN A 646 42.17 9.30 28.04
CA ASN A 646 43.39 8.61 27.64
C ASN A 646 43.13 7.17 27.14
N PRO A 647 42.38 6.30 27.86
CA PRO A 647 42.06 4.95 27.36
C PRO A 647 41.31 4.97 26.03
N LYS A 648 40.37 5.91 25.84
CA LYS A 648 39.59 6.06 24.60
C LYS A 648 40.49 6.40 23.41
N LEU A 649 41.42 7.34 23.60
CA LEU A 649 42.36 7.74 22.56
C LEU A 649 43.37 6.63 22.23
N VAL A 650 43.85 5.90 23.24
CA VAL A 650 44.75 4.75 23.05
C VAL A 650 44.05 3.64 22.26
N ALA A 651 42.80 3.31 22.59
CA ALA A 651 42.02 2.30 21.88
C ALA A 651 41.76 2.71 20.41
N HIS A 652 41.23 3.92 20.19
CA HIS A 652 40.91 4.43 18.85
C HIS A 652 42.14 4.49 17.94
N LEU A 653 43.31 4.87 18.46
CA LEU A 653 44.54 4.95 17.65
C LEU A 653 45.23 3.60 17.45
N ALA A 654 44.99 2.61 18.33
CA ALA A 654 45.43 1.23 18.11
C ALA A 654 44.67 0.59 16.94
N ASP A 655 43.38 0.87 16.81
CA ASP A 655 42.55 0.40 15.69
C ASP A 655 42.94 1.05 14.36
N GLU A 656 43.64 2.19 14.39
CA GLU A 656 44.16 2.91 13.23
C GLU A 656 45.64 2.56 12.91
N SER A 657 46.22 1.56 13.57
CA SER A 657 47.63 1.15 13.41
C SER A 657 48.02 0.73 11.98
N TRP A 658 47.05 0.22 11.20
CA TRP A 658 47.21 -0.15 9.79
C TRP A 658 47.71 1.02 8.91
N ILE A 659 47.43 2.27 9.29
CA ILE A 659 47.83 3.48 8.57
C ILE A 659 49.35 3.67 8.61
N LEU A 660 50.00 3.36 9.74
CA LEU A 660 51.42 3.63 9.99
C LEU A 660 52.36 2.54 9.46
N GLY A 661 51.82 1.40 9.01
CA GLY A 661 52.57 0.31 8.38
C GLY A 661 53.13 -0.74 9.34
N GLN A 662 53.63 -1.84 8.77
CA GLN A 662 53.99 -3.08 9.50
C GLN A 662 55.22 -2.96 10.42
N THR A 663 56.08 -1.95 10.25
CA THR A 663 57.31 -1.76 11.05
C THR A 663 57.03 -1.38 12.50
N LEU A 664 55.80 -0.96 12.80
CA LEU A 664 55.26 -0.70 14.13
C LEU A 664 53.90 -1.41 14.24
N GLN A 665 53.85 -2.72 13.98
CA GLN A 665 52.72 -3.53 14.47
C GLN A 665 52.71 -3.43 16.00
N ILE A 666 52.05 -2.37 16.50
CA ILE A 666 51.37 -2.38 17.77
C ILE A 666 50.30 -3.43 17.54
N SER A 667 50.63 -4.65 17.91
CA SER A 667 49.65 -5.72 17.92
C SER A 667 48.45 -5.20 18.69
N SER A 668 47.25 -5.69 18.37
CA SER A 668 46.09 -5.58 19.27
C SER A 668 46.37 -6.17 20.67
N ASP A 669 47.58 -6.69 20.90
CA ASP A 669 48.18 -7.06 22.18
C ASP A 669 47.94 -5.98 23.26
N PRO A 670 47.20 -6.32 24.32
CA PRO A 670 47.01 -5.48 25.49
C PRO A 670 48.31 -4.97 26.11
N ALA A 671 49.43 -5.70 26.00
CA ALA A 671 50.72 -5.29 26.55
C ALA A 671 51.30 -4.05 25.85
N ASP A 672 51.10 -3.91 24.54
CA ASP A 672 51.60 -2.76 23.77
C ASP A 672 50.77 -1.51 24.06
N ARG A 673 49.44 -1.68 24.13
CA ARG A 673 48.50 -0.62 24.53
C ARG A 673 48.83 -0.09 25.93
N GLN A 674 49.16 -0.99 26.86
CA GLN A 674 49.60 -0.63 28.22
C GLN A 674 50.90 0.18 28.21
N ARG A 675 51.93 -0.24 27.44
CA ARG A 675 53.20 0.50 27.32
C ARG A 675 53.01 1.92 26.78
N ILE A 676 52.11 2.09 25.81
CA ILE A 676 51.78 3.40 25.24
C ILE A 676 51.04 4.26 26.27
N ALA A 677 50.03 3.71 26.94
CA ALA A 677 49.28 4.39 27.98
C ALA A 677 50.22 4.87 29.10
N GLU A 678 51.14 4.04 29.57
CA GLU A 678 52.17 4.41 30.56
C GLU A 678 53.10 5.53 30.07
N GLY A 679 53.47 5.50 28.78
CA GLY A 679 54.24 6.57 28.15
C GLY A 679 53.50 7.92 28.19
N VAL A 680 52.20 7.92 27.92
CA VAL A 680 51.35 9.12 28.02
C VAL A 680 51.21 9.57 29.47
N CYS A 681 50.96 8.64 30.41
CA CYS A 681 50.90 8.93 31.85
C CYS A 681 52.18 9.65 32.32
N ARG A 682 53.36 9.17 31.91
CA ARG A 682 54.65 9.76 32.30
C ARG A 682 54.83 11.19 31.79
N LEU A 683 54.46 11.45 30.53
CA LEU A 683 54.49 12.80 29.95
C LEU A 683 53.51 13.73 30.68
N TYR A 684 52.28 13.29 30.88
CA TYR A 684 51.24 14.05 31.55
C TYR A 684 51.60 14.39 33.00
N LEU A 685 52.04 13.42 33.81
CA LEU A 685 52.39 13.64 35.21
C LEU A 685 53.65 14.50 35.37
N GLY A 686 54.59 14.39 34.43
CA GLY A 686 55.76 15.27 34.36
C GLY A 686 55.37 16.73 34.10
N ASP A 687 54.52 16.98 33.10
CA ASP A 687 53.99 18.32 32.83
C ASP A 687 53.10 18.81 33.99
N TYR A 688 52.32 17.94 34.63
CA TYR A 688 51.49 18.26 35.80
C TYR A 688 52.32 18.87 36.93
N LEU A 689 53.39 18.19 37.33
CA LEU A 689 54.31 18.68 38.36
C LEU A 689 54.94 20.01 37.96
N LYS A 690 55.38 20.12 36.71
CA LYS A 690 56.01 21.33 36.18
C LYS A 690 55.08 22.54 36.24
N GLN A 691 53.82 22.40 35.82
CA GLN A 691 52.86 23.52 35.84
C GLN A 691 52.66 24.10 37.26
N TRP A 692 52.57 23.24 38.28
CA TRP A 692 52.44 23.67 39.66
C TRP A 692 53.72 24.31 40.21
N GLN A 693 54.90 23.76 39.88
CA GLN A 693 56.18 24.36 40.23
C GLN A 693 56.38 25.74 39.58
N ASP A 694 56.02 25.87 38.30
CA ASP A 694 56.12 27.13 37.54
C ASP A 694 55.18 28.20 38.11
N LEU A 695 53.93 27.84 38.45
CA LEU A 695 52.99 28.77 39.09
C LEU A 695 53.55 29.26 40.43
N LEU A 696 53.98 28.35 41.31
CA LEU A 696 54.45 28.70 42.64
C LEU A 696 55.77 29.46 42.61
N GLY A 697 56.72 29.07 41.76
CA GLY A 697 57.99 29.75 41.58
C GLY A 697 57.83 31.20 41.10
N ASP A 698 56.69 31.53 40.50
CA ASP A 698 56.39 32.87 40.03
C ASP A 698 55.61 33.75 41.02
N VAL A 699 55.11 33.20 42.14
CA VAL A 699 54.44 33.96 43.19
C VAL A 699 55.46 34.80 43.95
N LYS A 700 55.17 36.09 44.14
CA LYS A 700 55.94 37.02 44.98
C LYS A 700 55.01 37.83 45.87
N ILE A 701 55.44 38.13 47.09
CA ILE A 701 54.76 39.11 47.94
C ILE A 701 55.07 40.51 47.40
N LYS A 702 54.04 41.35 47.28
CA LYS A 702 54.16 42.74 46.84
C LYS A 702 55.20 43.47 47.71
N ALA A 703 56.05 44.27 47.07
CA ALA A 703 56.95 45.15 47.79
C ALA A 703 56.16 46.27 48.47
N PHE A 704 56.60 46.66 49.66
CA PHE A 704 56.05 47.76 50.44
C PHE A 704 57.23 48.63 50.89
N ASN A 705 57.06 49.96 50.82
CA ASN A 705 58.15 50.90 51.14
C ASN A 705 57.84 51.77 52.37
N ASP A 706 56.60 51.72 52.85
CA ASP A 706 56.10 52.45 54.00
C ASP A 706 55.50 51.50 55.06
N PRO A 707 55.58 51.82 56.36
CA PRO A 707 54.98 51.00 57.40
C PRO A 707 53.46 50.77 57.26
N GLN A 708 52.68 51.70 56.68
CA GLN A 708 51.24 51.50 56.51
C GLN A 708 50.95 50.44 55.42
N GLU A 709 51.68 50.46 54.30
CA GLU A 709 51.60 49.41 53.28
C GLU A 709 52.02 48.03 53.84
N ALA A 710 53.05 48.03 54.71
CA ALA A 710 53.49 46.82 55.41
C ALA A 710 52.39 46.25 56.30
N LEU A 711 51.69 47.12 57.05
CA LEU A 711 50.59 46.74 57.93
C LEU A 711 49.40 46.19 57.14
N ASP A 712 49.04 46.80 56.02
CA ASP A 712 47.95 46.32 55.16
C ASP A 712 48.24 44.91 54.60
N ILE A 713 49.47 44.66 54.15
CA ILE A 713 49.89 43.35 53.65
C ILE A 713 49.94 42.34 54.79
N LEU A 714 50.56 42.69 55.93
CA LEU A 714 50.68 41.79 57.07
C LEU A 714 49.31 41.44 57.68
N GLN A 715 48.37 42.38 57.74
CA GLN A 715 47.02 42.14 58.23
C GLN A 715 46.27 41.09 57.38
N VAL A 716 46.41 41.18 56.06
CA VAL A 716 45.79 40.21 55.14
C VAL A 716 46.49 38.86 55.23
N LEU A 717 47.82 38.84 55.33
CA LEU A 717 48.61 37.60 55.42
C LEU A 717 48.46 36.88 56.76
N SER A 718 48.24 37.60 57.86
CA SER A 718 48.08 37.03 59.21
C SER A 718 46.62 36.74 59.59
N GLY A 719 45.65 37.15 58.76
CA GLY A 719 44.23 36.95 59.02
C GLY A 719 43.79 35.48 58.93
N PRO A 720 42.58 35.15 59.44
CA PRO A 720 42.03 33.79 59.36
C PRO A 720 41.86 33.28 57.92
N ALA A 721 41.57 34.18 56.98
CA ALA A 721 41.47 33.91 55.54
C ALA A 721 42.79 34.22 54.80
N SER A 722 43.93 33.87 55.39
CA SER A 722 45.25 34.15 54.83
C SER A 722 45.41 33.61 53.41
N PRO A 723 45.83 34.44 52.43
CA PRO A 723 46.11 33.97 51.09
C PRO A 723 47.25 32.93 51.00
N LEU A 724 48.19 32.96 51.94
CA LEU A 724 49.25 31.94 52.00
C LEU A 724 48.69 30.58 52.44
N ARG A 725 47.78 30.56 53.42
CA ARG A 725 47.10 29.34 53.88
C ARG A 725 46.28 28.72 52.75
N THR A 726 45.45 29.54 52.13
CA THR A 726 44.57 29.11 51.03
C THR A 726 45.38 28.54 49.86
N LEU A 727 46.54 29.15 49.55
CA LEU A 727 47.44 28.67 48.50
C LEU A 727 48.05 27.30 48.85
N ILE A 728 48.54 27.10 50.08
CA ILE A 728 49.09 25.79 50.50
C ILE A 728 47.99 24.71 50.49
N GLU A 729 46.82 25.02 51.04
CA GLU A 729 45.69 24.09 51.05
C GLU A 729 45.24 23.72 49.63
N THR A 730 45.24 24.69 48.71
CA THR A 730 44.91 24.43 47.30
C THR A 730 45.99 23.60 46.60
N VAL A 731 47.28 23.90 46.79
CA VAL A 731 48.36 23.08 46.21
C VAL A 731 48.29 21.65 46.72
N ALA A 732 48.13 21.46 48.03
CA ALA A 732 47.98 20.13 48.64
C ALA A 732 46.78 19.38 48.06
N ARG A 733 45.61 20.03 47.97
CA ARG A 733 44.41 19.41 47.39
C ARG A 733 44.58 19.06 45.91
N GLU A 734 45.13 19.98 45.12
CA GLU A 734 45.24 19.81 43.67
C GLU A 734 46.38 18.85 43.28
N THR A 735 47.34 18.58 44.16
CA THR A 735 48.46 17.66 43.87
C THR A 735 48.34 16.29 44.54
N ALA A 736 47.33 16.08 45.39
CA ALA A 736 46.99 14.80 46.03
C ALA A 736 46.38 13.77 45.06
N LEU A 737 47.05 13.48 43.95
CA LEU A 737 46.57 12.53 42.95
C LEU A 737 46.55 11.08 43.46
N ASP A 738 47.20 10.79 44.58
CA ASP A 738 47.19 9.48 45.26
C ASP A 738 45.93 9.22 46.08
N GLN A 739 45.09 10.24 46.26
CA GLN A 739 43.82 10.14 46.96
C GLN A 739 42.66 10.23 45.95
N PRO A 740 42.06 9.11 45.53
CA PRO A 740 40.91 9.14 44.64
C PRO A 740 39.72 9.84 45.29
N PRO A 741 38.89 10.54 44.51
CA PRO A 741 37.72 11.20 45.06
C PRO A 741 36.79 10.15 45.65
N ALA A 742 36.12 10.49 46.75
CA ALA A 742 35.08 9.61 47.30
C ALA A 742 34.07 9.26 46.19
N PRO A 743 33.59 8.00 46.11
CA PRO A 743 32.55 7.64 45.17
C PRO A 743 31.38 8.61 45.33
N PRO A 744 30.77 9.11 44.24
CA PRO A 744 29.61 9.98 44.37
C PRO A 744 28.56 9.26 45.22
N GLU A 745 28.14 9.90 46.32
CA GLU A 745 27.06 9.37 47.14
C GLU A 745 25.86 9.10 46.23
N THR A 746 25.48 7.83 46.10
CA THR A 746 24.32 7.38 45.34
C THR A 746 23.06 7.93 46.03
N GLY A 747 22.65 9.16 45.68
CA GLY A 747 21.46 9.74 46.32
C GLY A 747 21.12 11.20 46.04
N LYS A 748 21.92 12.01 45.33
CA LYS A 748 21.51 13.37 44.94
C LYS A 748 21.61 13.59 43.42
N PRO A 749 20.49 13.81 42.72
CA PRO A 749 20.55 14.19 41.31
C PRO A 749 21.15 15.60 41.22
N ALA A 750 22.25 15.72 40.46
CA ALA A 750 22.73 17.00 40.00
C ALA A 750 21.61 17.67 39.18
N ALA A 751 21.23 18.89 39.57
CA ALA A 751 20.27 19.69 38.82
C ALA A 751 20.85 19.98 37.42
N ASP A 752 19.97 19.90 36.41
CA ASP A 752 20.21 20.14 34.99
C ASP A 752 21.04 19.12 34.20
N ARG A 753 20.48 17.90 34.05
CA ARG A 753 20.74 17.03 32.89
C ARG A 753 19.76 17.25 31.72
N SER A 754 18.72 18.08 31.86
CA SER A 754 17.63 18.13 30.88
C SER A 754 17.89 18.99 29.63
N LEU A 755 18.85 19.92 29.68
CA LEU A 755 19.20 20.77 28.54
C LEU A 755 20.35 20.21 27.69
N THR A 756 21.32 19.52 28.30
CA THR A 756 22.45 18.90 27.60
C THR A 756 22.01 17.69 26.77
N ASP A 757 21.06 16.88 27.27
CA ASP A 757 20.51 15.74 26.52
C ASP A 757 19.69 16.16 25.29
N LYS A 758 19.07 17.34 25.32
CA LYS A 758 18.33 17.88 24.16
C LYS A 758 19.24 18.45 23.08
N ILE A 759 20.46 18.88 23.43
CA ILE A 759 21.46 19.35 22.46
C ILE A 759 22.29 18.18 21.91
N ALA A 760 22.56 17.15 22.73
CA ALA A 760 23.21 15.91 22.28
C ALA A 760 22.33 15.06 21.34
N GLY A 761 21.00 15.24 21.35
CA GLY A 761 20.10 14.58 20.39
C GLY A 761 20.19 15.12 18.96
N ILE A 762 20.77 16.31 18.74
CA ILE A 762 20.89 16.97 17.43
C ILE A 762 22.30 16.78 16.83
N LEU A 763 23.31 16.50 17.65
CA LEU A 763 24.67 16.16 17.23
C LEU A 763 24.87 14.66 17.44
N GLY A 764 24.91 13.91 16.34
CA GLY A 764 24.82 12.44 16.27
C GLY A 764 25.43 11.68 17.44
N LYS A 765 24.71 10.62 17.86
CA LYS A 765 25.11 9.59 18.81
C LYS A 765 26.61 9.30 18.68
N SER A 766 27.39 9.84 19.60
CA SER A 766 28.75 9.37 19.81
C SER A 766 28.59 8.07 20.58
N ASP A 767 28.85 6.95 19.92
CA ASP A 767 28.96 5.65 20.59
C ASP A 767 30.01 5.80 21.69
N ALA A 768 29.54 5.86 22.94
CA ALA A 768 30.41 5.72 24.09
C ALA A 768 30.84 4.26 24.14
N THR A 769 31.86 3.90 23.36
CA THR A 769 32.64 2.69 23.60
C THR A 769 33.13 2.77 25.03
N ALA A 770 32.57 1.90 25.88
CA ALA A 770 33.03 1.72 27.26
C ALA A 770 34.55 1.50 27.25
N ALA A 771 35.25 2.18 28.16
CA ALA A 771 36.69 2.02 28.31
C ALA A 771 37.03 0.52 28.43
N ASP A 772 38.00 0.08 27.62
CA ASP A 772 38.50 -1.28 27.61
C ASP A 772 38.96 -1.66 29.03
N PRO A 773 38.36 -2.67 29.71
CA PRO A 773 38.64 -3.00 31.12
C PRO A 773 40.07 -3.55 31.36
N LEU A 774 40.92 -3.54 30.33
CA LEU A 774 42.24 -4.17 30.29
C LEU A 774 43.41 -3.22 30.60
N LEU A 775 43.22 -1.89 30.60
CA LEU A 775 44.30 -0.95 30.88
C LEU A 775 44.41 -0.67 32.39
N GLN A 776 45.62 -0.83 32.94
CA GLN A 776 45.86 -0.52 34.35
C GLN A 776 45.91 1.01 34.58
N PRO A 777 45.47 1.50 35.76
CA PRO A 777 45.53 2.92 36.09
C PRO A 777 46.96 3.47 36.03
N CYS A 778 47.10 4.74 35.68
CA CYS A 778 48.40 5.41 35.65
C CYS A 778 49.10 5.32 37.02
N ALA A 779 50.31 4.78 37.03
CA ALA A 779 51.18 4.87 38.20
C ALA A 779 51.61 6.34 38.42
N ILE A 780 51.34 6.88 39.61
CA ILE A 780 51.63 8.28 39.94
C ILE A 780 53.15 8.46 40.06
N ASP A 781 53.66 9.57 39.53
CA ASP A 781 55.09 9.90 39.57
C ASP A 781 55.53 10.11 41.04
N PRO A 782 56.53 9.38 41.55
CA PRO A 782 57.04 9.54 42.91
C PRO A 782 57.49 10.98 43.24
N ARG A 783 57.88 11.76 42.23
CA ARG A 783 58.25 13.17 42.39
C ARG A 783 57.04 14.03 42.72
N LEU A 784 55.88 13.72 42.12
CA LEU A 784 54.63 14.44 42.37
C LEU A 784 54.10 14.10 43.77
N THR A 785 54.12 12.82 44.18
CA THR A 785 53.75 12.43 45.55
C THR A 785 54.68 13.05 46.59
N GLY A 786 55.99 13.14 46.27
CA GLY A 786 56.96 13.79 47.14
C GLY A 786 56.76 15.31 47.25
N PHE A 787 56.34 15.96 46.17
CA PHE A 787 56.00 17.39 46.14
C PHE A 787 54.77 17.69 46.98
N ASP A 788 53.68 16.99 46.72
CA ASP A 788 52.43 17.09 47.44
C ASP A 788 52.62 16.84 48.97
N ALA A 789 53.38 15.80 49.35
CA ALA A 789 53.61 15.44 50.75
C ALA A 789 54.36 16.53 51.54
N GLN A 790 55.05 17.45 50.87
CA GLN A 790 55.67 18.62 51.53
C GLN A 790 54.62 19.64 51.96
N TYR A 791 53.59 19.89 51.14
CA TYR A 791 52.52 20.84 51.46
C TYR A 791 51.47 20.23 52.38
N ARG A 792 51.10 18.94 52.20
CA ARG A 792 50.18 18.25 53.12
C ARG A 792 50.68 18.27 54.57
N ARG A 793 51.99 18.08 54.80
CA ARG A 793 52.59 18.17 56.14
C ARG A 793 52.46 19.54 56.81
N GLU A 794 52.29 20.61 56.05
CA GLU A 794 52.11 21.96 56.61
C GLU A 794 50.67 22.20 57.10
N ILE A 795 49.69 21.52 56.50
CA ILE A 795 48.25 21.65 56.82
C ILE A 795 47.73 20.55 57.74
N ASP A 796 48.32 19.35 57.69
CA ASP A 796 47.93 18.20 58.49
C ASP A 796 48.72 18.19 59.81
N GLY A 797 48.01 18.34 60.93
CA GLY A 797 48.59 18.20 62.27
C GLY A 797 48.97 16.73 62.56
N VAL A 798 50.22 16.48 62.95
CA VAL A 798 50.64 15.12 63.34
C VAL A 798 50.06 14.78 64.72
N GLY A 799 49.12 13.81 64.78
CA GLY A 799 48.59 13.30 66.06
C GLY A 799 47.79 14.32 66.88
N GLY A 800 47.06 15.23 66.23
CA GLY A 800 46.23 16.23 66.90
C GLY A 800 46.97 17.49 67.36
N THR A 801 48.25 17.66 66.98
CA THR A 801 48.99 18.91 67.19
C THR A 801 48.54 19.99 66.21
N ILE A 802 48.66 21.26 66.61
CA ILE A 802 48.43 22.42 65.74
C ILE A 802 49.28 22.28 64.45
N PRO A 803 48.68 22.40 63.25
CA PRO A 803 49.38 22.35 61.97
C PRO A 803 50.64 23.23 61.94
N PRO A 804 51.77 22.77 61.37
CA PRO A 804 52.99 23.56 61.31
C PRO A 804 52.81 24.94 60.67
N PHE A 805 51.90 25.08 59.70
CA PHE A 805 51.62 26.37 59.07
C PHE A 805 50.82 27.33 59.95
N ASP A 806 49.97 26.83 60.85
CA ASP A 806 49.23 27.67 61.80
C ASP A 806 50.18 28.38 62.78
N LYS A 807 51.32 27.74 63.11
CA LYS A 807 52.41 28.38 63.87
C LYS A 807 53.04 29.54 63.10
N THR A 808 53.18 29.39 61.79
CA THR A 808 53.69 30.44 60.90
C THR A 808 52.71 31.61 60.82
N LEU A 809 51.41 31.34 60.70
CA LEU A 809 50.37 32.37 60.74
C LEU A 809 50.35 33.10 62.09
N SER A 810 50.56 32.38 63.20
CA SER A 810 50.73 33.00 64.52
C SER A 810 51.95 33.92 64.55
N ALA A 811 53.10 33.49 64.02
CA ALA A 811 54.30 34.32 63.94
C ALA A 811 54.11 35.55 63.04
N LEU A 812 53.34 35.44 61.95
CA LEU A 812 52.95 36.57 61.11
C LEU A 812 52.00 37.53 61.84
N ASN A 813 51.08 37.01 62.66
CA ASN A 813 50.20 37.82 63.47
C ASN A 813 50.96 38.56 64.59
N ASP A 814 51.95 37.90 65.20
CA ASP A 814 52.86 38.53 66.15
C ASP A 814 53.69 39.62 65.47
N LEU A 815 54.17 39.38 64.24
CA LEU A 815 54.90 40.36 63.44
C LEU A 815 54.02 41.58 63.13
N TYR A 816 52.77 41.37 62.72
CA TYR A 816 51.79 42.44 62.52
C TYR A 816 51.55 43.24 63.81
N GLY A 817 51.34 42.57 64.94
CA GLY A 817 51.10 43.20 66.24
C GLY A 817 52.25 44.11 66.68
N HIS A 818 53.49 43.63 66.56
CA HIS A 818 54.68 44.42 66.90
C HIS A 818 54.95 45.53 65.88
N MET A 819 54.71 45.31 64.58
CA MET A 819 54.79 46.35 63.55
C MET A 819 53.80 47.49 63.82
N ASN A 820 52.57 47.17 64.22
CA ASN A 820 51.54 48.15 64.54
C ASN A 820 51.91 48.95 65.79
N ALA A 821 52.46 48.29 66.81
CA ALA A 821 52.98 48.96 68.00
C ALA A 821 54.13 49.94 67.65
N ILE A 822 55.03 49.56 66.74
CA ILE A 822 56.10 50.42 66.24
C ILE A 822 55.56 51.60 65.43
N ALA A 823 54.61 51.37 64.52
CA ALA A 823 54.00 52.42 63.72
C ALA A 823 53.31 53.48 64.61
N ARG A 824 52.51 53.04 65.59
CA ARG A 824 51.85 53.92 66.56
C ARG A 824 52.85 54.68 67.44
N ALA A 825 53.91 54.01 67.90
CA ALA A 825 54.97 54.66 68.67
C ALA A 825 55.65 55.77 67.85
N ARG A 826 55.85 55.54 66.55
CA ARG A 826 56.44 56.51 65.62
C ARG A 826 55.54 57.72 65.36
N GLU A 827 54.23 57.49 65.20
CA GLU A 827 53.23 58.56 65.03
C GLU A 827 53.07 59.42 66.30
N SER A 828 53.21 58.81 67.48
CA SER A 828 53.11 59.51 68.77
C SER A 828 54.38 60.27 69.19
N SER A 829 55.51 60.10 68.46
CA SER A 829 56.81 60.68 68.79
C SER A 829 57.15 61.85 67.85
N PRO A 830 57.45 63.07 68.34
CA PRO A 830 57.78 64.22 67.50
C PRO A 830 59.02 64.02 66.60
N ASP A 831 59.97 63.20 67.06
CA ASP A 831 61.22 62.88 66.36
C ASP A 831 61.17 61.52 65.64
N GLY A 832 60.02 60.84 65.65
CA GLY A 832 59.84 59.51 65.04
C GLY A 832 60.70 58.41 65.68
N ALA A 833 61.13 58.61 66.93
CA ALA A 833 61.98 57.67 67.66
C ALA A 833 61.16 56.51 68.24
N VAL A 834 61.65 55.28 68.02
CA VAL A 834 61.01 54.06 68.52
C VAL A 834 61.79 53.54 69.74
N PRO A 835 61.11 53.23 70.86
CA PRO A 835 61.72 52.63 72.05
C PRO A 835 62.56 51.37 71.76
N GLN A 836 63.72 51.25 72.41
CA GLN A 836 64.66 50.15 72.15
C GLN A 836 64.06 48.77 72.50
N ASN A 837 63.26 48.68 73.56
CA ASN A 837 62.56 47.46 73.93
C ASN A 837 61.60 46.95 72.83
N LEU A 838 60.88 47.85 72.14
CA LEU A 838 60.00 47.49 71.02
C LEU A 838 60.82 47.03 69.80
N LYS A 839 61.98 47.64 69.55
CA LYS A 839 62.90 47.21 68.48
C LYS A 839 63.47 45.82 68.74
N ASP A 840 63.84 45.53 69.99
CA ASP A 840 64.41 44.24 70.39
C ASP A 840 63.34 43.12 70.30
N GLN A 841 62.12 43.40 70.77
CA GLN A 841 60.97 42.48 70.63
C GLN A 841 60.62 42.20 69.17
N PHE A 842 60.56 43.23 68.33
CA PHE A 842 60.31 43.09 66.90
C PHE A 842 61.41 42.29 66.19
N SER A 843 62.68 42.53 66.52
CA SER A 843 63.81 41.79 65.96
C SER A 843 63.77 40.31 66.34
N ALA A 844 63.31 39.97 67.55
CA ALA A 844 63.11 38.59 67.98
C ALA A 844 62.04 37.87 67.14
N VAL A 845 60.90 38.53 66.88
CA VAL A 845 59.81 37.99 66.05
C VAL A 845 60.24 37.83 64.59
N VAL A 846 61.00 38.79 64.03
CA VAL A 846 61.59 38.68 62.68
C VAL A 846 62.52 37.46 62.59
N ASN A 847 63.43 37.29 63.56
CA ASN A 847 64.34 36.14 63.58
C ASN A 847 63.60 34.81 63.73
N GLN A 848 62.54 34.77 64.56
CA GLN A 848 61.69 33.59 64.70
C GLN A 848 60.99 33.24 63.38
N LEU A 849 60.46 34.23 62.67
CA LEU A 849 59.84 34.04 61.35
C LEU A 849 60.86 33.56 60.31
N GLN A 850 62.10 34.05 60.32
CA GLN A 850 63.16 33.57 59.41
C GLN A 850 63.53 32.11 59.67
N VAL A 851 63.63 31.70 60.94
CA VAL A 851 63.92 30.31 61.31
C VAL A 851 62.76 29.39 60.91
N ASP A 852 61.52 29.83 61.08
CA ASP A 852 60.35 29.07 60.64
C ASP A 852 60.25 29.00 59.11
N ALA A 853 60.52 30.11 58.42
CA ALA A 853 60.56 30.21 56.96
C ALA A 853 61.55 29.20 56.35
N ALA A 854 62.74 29.05 56.93
CA ALA A 854 63.75 28.11 56.45
C ALA A 854 63.29 26.63 56.44
N ARG A 855 62.25 26.29 57.21
CA ARG A 855 61.69 24.94 57.31
C ARG A 855 60.49 24.71 56.39
N LYS A 856 60.01 25.74 55.69
CA LYS A 856 58.84 25.66 54.81
C LYS A 856 59.19 25.14 53.42
N PRO A 857 58.24 24.50 52.71
CA PRO A 857 58.45 24.13 51.32
C PRO A 857 58.64 25.37 50.44
N PRO A 858 59.49 25.32 49.41
CA PRO A 858 59.52 26.35 48.37
C PRO A 858 58.14 26.55 47.73
N PRO A 859 57.72 27.76 47.37
CA PRO A 859 58.41 29.05 47.50
C PRO A 859 58.19 29.71 48.87
N PHE A 860 57.42 29.10 49.78
CA PHE A 860 57.01 29.74 51.05
C PHE A 860 58.20 30.09 51.93
N ASN A 861 59.27 29.28 51.90
CA ASN A 861 60.52 29.63 52.55
C ASN A 861 61.09 30.97 52.07
N LEU A 862 61.14 31.20 50.76
CA LEU A 862 61.64 32.43 50.16
C LEU A 862 60.68 33.60 50.38
N LEU A 863 59.37 33.36 50.29
CA LEU A 863 58.36 34.39 50.49
C LEU A 863 58.39 34.93 51.93
N LEU A 864 58.37 34.04 52.92
CA LEU A 864 58.34 34.40 54.34
C LEU A 864 59.66 35.02 54.79
N ASP A 865 60.79 34.49 54.31
CA ASP A 865 62.11 35.05 54.62
C ASP A 865 62.31 36.43 53.98
N LYS A 866 61.84 36.64 52.74
CA LYS A 866 61.80 37.97 52.13
C LYS A 866 60.90 38.92 52.91
N LEU A 867 59.70 38.50 53.29
CA LEU A 867 58.77 39.29 54.08
C LEU A 867 59.36 39.71 55.44
N ALA A 868 60.05 38.79 56.12
CA ALA A 868 60.74 39.06 57.37
C ALA A 868 61.85 40.11 57.20
N ARG A 869 62.66 39.99 56.13
CA ARG A 869 63.72 40.95 55.80
C ARG A 869 63.18 42.33 55.43
N ASP A 870 62.18 42.39 54.56
CA ASP A 870 61.54 43.64 54.15
C ASP A 870 60.89 44.35 55.36
N SER A 871 60.28 43.59 56.27
CA SER A 871 59.71 44.11 57.53
C SER A 871 60.80 44.65 58.47
N ALA A 872 61.94 43.97 58.57
CA ALA A 872 63.09 44.42 59.36
C ALA A 872 63.70 45.73 58.83
N ASP A 873 63.78 45.87 57.51
CA ASP A 873 64.36 47.04 56.87
C ASP A 873 63.50 48.30 57.02
N ILE A 874 62.17 48.17 57.06
CA ILE A 874 61.25 49.31 57.21
C ILE A 874 61.26 49.92 58.61
N VAL A 875 61.46 49.08 59.63
CA VAL A 875 61.55 49.52 61.04
C VAL A 875 62.85 50.26 61.34
N ARG A 876 63.92 50.05 60.55
CA ARG A 876 65.18 50.79 60.69
C ARG A 876 64.97 52.29 60.43
N SER A 877 65.58 53.15 61.27
CA SER A 877 65.55 54.60 61.05
C SER A 877 66.23 54.93 59.71
N LEU A 878 65.90 56.07 59.08
CA LEU A 878 66.56 56.48 57.82
C LEU A 878 68.09 56.57 58.01
N ARG A 879 68.52 57.03 59.19
CA ARG A 879 69.93 57.05 59.61
C ARG A 879 70.51 55.64 59.70
N ASP A 880 69.80 54.67 60.27
CA ASP A 880 70.27 53.28 60.37
C ASP A 880 70.24 52.54 59.03
N ARG A 881 69.27 52.84 58.14
CA ARG A 881 69.22 52.33 56.77
C ARG A 881 70.41 52.84 55.95
N LEU A 882 70.69 54.14 56.01
CA LEU A 882 71.87 54.74 55.37
C LEU A 882 73.17 54.18 55.94
N ASN A 883 73.27 54.00 57.27
CA ASN A 883 74.48 53.48 57.92
C ASN A 883 74.69 51.97 57.67
N ALA A 884 73.60 51.18 57.54
CA ALA A 884 73.65 49.77 57.16
C ALA A 884 73.99 49.59 55.68
N GLN A 885 73.43 50.39 54.77
CA GLN A 885 73.83 50.42 53.37
C GLN A 885 75.29 50.87 53.21
N TRP A 886 75.73 51.88 53.98
CA TRP A 886 77.12 52.35 54.02
C TRP A 886 78.09 51.27 54.51
N LYS A 887 77.73 50.52 55.57
CA LYS A 887 78.54 49.39 56.08
C LYS A 887 78.52 48.18 55.14
N ALA A 888 77.38 47.88 54.51
CA ALA A 888 77.25 46.76 53.56
C ALA A 888 77.98 47.03 52.23
N ALA A 889 78.15 48.29 51.85
CA ALA A 889 78.83 48.69 50.62
C ALA A 889 80.37 48.53 50.65
N GLN A 890 80.99 48.06 51.75
CA GLN A 890 82.46 48.00 51.94
C GLN A 890 83.16 49.26 51.38
N VAL A 891 82.77 50.45 51.85
CA VAL A 891 83.52 51.66 51.49
C VAL A 891 84.86 51.61 52.23
N ALA A 892 85.96 51.55 51.47
CA ALA A 892 87.32 51.57 52.00
C ALA A 892 87.55 52.76 52.95
N PRO A 893 88.38 52.62 54.00
CA PRO A 893 88.69 53.74 54.88
C PRO A 893 89.49 54.77 54.09
N PHE A 894 88.97 55.99 54.00
CA PHE A 894 89.77 57.13 53.56
C PHE A 894 90.51 57.71 54.77
N PHE A 895 91.83 57.77 54.69
CA PHE A 895 92.69 58.61 55.52
C PHE A 895 92.43 60.09 55.25
#